data_AF-A0A2T8I8D9-F1
#
_entry.id   AF-A0A2T8I8D9-F1
#
_cell.length_a   1.000
_cell.length_b   1.000
_cell.length_c   1.000
_cell.angle_alpha   90.00
_cell.angle_beta   90.00
_cell.angle_gamma   90.00
#
_symmetry.space_group_name_H-M   'P 1'
#
loop_
_entity.id
_entity.type
_entity.pdbx_description
1 polymer ?
#
loop_
_entity_poly.entity_id
_entity_poly.type
_entity_poly.pdbx_seq_one_letter_code
_entity_poly.pdbx_strand_id
1 'polypeptide(L)'
;MRTRLAELLSAAGKKILIVLDDLWEENEIQLEELKGMLTVGGEGGKVIVIVTTRDEAIAKKICTVHPYKLPPLADERCWDIIKQKCAFEARDDKDHVESIGRDIAMKCGGVALAAQALGYMLKPLTFGEWEAVKNSDFWNLPAFEDEPSPQRNVLACLLLSYKSMPSHLKLCFAYCAIFPKGHKIVKDDLIHQWIAHDFVAPSSIFSTRQLCESYVKQLLGLSFLQHAKSFSTNVVHGRDVSLFTMHDLVHDLARFVMADELHDTGKVRSIWGSNCRYAVVTDCSKPLNSSVISPSTIRALHFQGCGNVVLHGVAFSFAKYLRVLDLSACFIQKLPDSISELRQLRYLNAPRVQNQMLPMSITNLSKLKYLNLHGSSITSLPGPIGEMKCLKYLDLSFCQHINELPCSFVGLTQLDHLDLSNCSGVKIFPELLAWLTELVHLDLAECSYFQGTGEILGDLTKLQYLNLSQRFSRVENLVGLQEGISNLTELRYLGLSGSMASIFCSPLTDDLEGFIDSISTLPNLEHLNLSRNSIITFIPECIAKLRKLHTLDLSDCDNLGRIPGSIASMDNLKILNVKGCDQLNEPKIFRPNSFALLPHFVVHSDDGGSSSNISLLRQAYPDELKITRLELVKFAQEAQSINLMKKLRIEKLKLDWTTHAQRSLEDIQVLRELVPPSTLKEFEIHGYNSKRFPSWFMAIANYLPNLVKIEMEDLPKCIILPPLGQLQSLEKLAIRGMDGITKIDESFSGGKARAFPRLKAFELRCMKSLEEWDTMYSYGEGGVKEFMFPNLKELTISECPRLRLKPHPPRAKNWIVRNSDNVMSSWGERGHTGAFFFAPGTNLHVVSCGVPLHQWRLLHHLLGLTHLKIEHCSDLSSSSQIAEDLFTLQSLHLTHYLGDNNQSKLPEWLGDLTNLQMLVIDGYPELVAPVEIVEKLTCLQSLRLLHCKSMTTLPEWLGGLTSLKHLEITDCPALNNLHKSMQKLSTLHSLTIKNCDSLLSPLEWLGSLFALEELYILDCEGIKSFPESIENLSRLKELQISGCPDLEQWCESDRITWKLSRIKGKRISE
;
A
#
# COMPACT_ATOMS: atom_id res chain seq x y z
N MET A 1 -1.14 -19.53 -2.73
CA MET A 1 -1.29 -19.79 -4.18
C MET A 1 -2.22 -20.97 -4.45
N ARG A 2 -1.95 -22.16 -3.87
CA ARG A 2 -2.78 -23.38 -3.98
C ARG A 2 -4.29 -23.16 -3.79
N THR A 3 -4.70 -22.49 -2.71
CA THR A 3 -6.12 -22.20 -2.41
C THR A 3 -6.77 -21.29 -3.45
N ARG A 4 -6.06 -20.24 -3.87
CA ARG A 4 -6.55 -19.25 -4.85
C ARG A 4 -6.64 -19.83 -6.26
N LEU A 5 -5.71 -20.70 -6.63
CA LEU A 5 -5.75 -21.43 -7.90
C LEU A 5 -6.93 -22.43 -7.90
N ALA A 6 -7.14 -23.15 -6.80
CA ALA A 6 -8.28 -24.05 -6.64
C ALA A 6 -9.63 -23.31 -6.74
N GLU A 7 -9.78 -22.16 -6.06
CA GLU A 7 -10.98 -21.30 -6.16
C GLU A 7 -11.24 -20.76 -7.58
N LEU A 8 -10.17 -20.45 -8.32
CA LEU A 8 -10.28 -19.96 -9.71
C LEU A 8 -10.73 -21.07 -10.66
N LEU A 9 -10.23 -22.29 -10.46
CA LEU A 9 -10.47 -23.43 -11.35
C LEU A 9 -11.77 -24.19 -11.02
N SER A 10 -12.25 -24.12 -9.77
CA SER A 10 -13.51 -24.75 -9.32
C SER A 10 -14.78 -23.98 -9.72
N ALA A 11 -14.67 -22.84 -10.42
CA ALA A 11 -15.82 -22.05 -10.85
C ALA A 11 -16.52 -22.68 -12.07
N ALA A 12 -17.73 -23.21 -11.88
CA ALA A 12 -18.53 -23.85 -12.93
C ALA A 12 -18.70 -22.95 -14.18
N GLY A 13 -18.53 -23.52 -15.37
CA GLY A 13 -18.83 -22.90 -16.66
C GLY A 13 -17.77 -21.93 -17.26
N LYS A 14 -16.59 -21.74 -16.66
CA LYS A 14 -15.55 -20.86 -17.23
C LYS A 14 -14.62 -21.56 -18.23
N LYS A 15 -14.17 -20.83 -19.25
CA LYS A 15 -13.05 -21.21 -20.14
C LYS A 15 -11.79 -20.49 -19.70
N ILE A 16 -10.76 -21.23 -19.28
CA ILE A 16 -9.54 -20.65 -18.69
C ILE A 16 -8.35 -21.06 -19.54
N LEU A 17 -7.50 -20.10 -19.93
CA LEU A 17 -6.20 -20.34 -20.55
C LEU A 17 -5.10 -19.99 -19.56
N ILE A 18 -4.22 -20.95 -19.24
CA ILE A 18 -3.06 -20.77 -18.39
C ILE A 18 -1.82 -20.91 -19.27
N VAL A 19 -0.89 -19.95 -19.18
CA VAL A 19 0.43 -20.06 -19.83
C VAL A 19 1.48 -20.20 -18.73
N LEU A 20 2.10 -21.38 -18.67
CA LEU A 20 3.25 -21.65 -17.82
C LEU A 20 4.49 -21.50 -18.68
N ASP A 21 5.14 -20.35 -18.54
CA ASP A 21 6.35 -20.05 -19.30
C ASP A 21 7.57 -20.66 -18.60
N ASP A 22 8.38 -21.41 -19.35
CA ASP A 22 9.69 -21.94 -19.00
C ASP A 22 9.73 -22.92 -17.80
N LEU A 23 8.93 -23.99 -17.89
CA LEU A 23 8.88 -25.04 -16.86
C LEU A 23 10.11 -25.95 -16.90
N TRP A 24 10.72 -26.19 -15.74
CA TRP A 24 11.98 -26.90 -15.58
C TRP A 24 12.04 -27.81 -14.33
N GLU A 25 10.90 -28.11 -13.72
CA GLU A 25 10.83 -29.00 -12.55
C GLU A 25 11.00 -30.47 -12.97
N GLU A 26 12.10 -31.08 -12.52
CA GLU A 26 12.43 -32.48 -12.80
C GLU A 26 11.87 -33.46 -11.76
N ASN A 27 11.53 -32.97 -10.55
CA ASN A 27 10.95 -33.79 -9.50
C ASN A 27 9.54 -34.24 -9.89
N GLU A 28 9.39 -35.54 -10.09
CA GLU A 28 8.12 -36.13 -10.53
C GLU A 28 6.99 -35.86 -9.55
N ILE A 29 7.26 -35.85 -8.23
CA ILE A 29 6.24 -35.60 -7.21
C ILE A 29 5.70 -34.17 -7.34
N GLN A 30 6.60 -33.18 -7.50
CA GLN A 30 6.19 -31.78 -7.62
C GLN A 30 5.49 -31.50 -8.95
N LEU A 31 5.92 -32.15 -10.04
CA LEU A 31 5.28 -32.03 -11.35
C LEU A 31 3.87 -32.66 -11.34
N GLU A 32 3.69 -33.80 -10.67
CA GLU A 32 2.37 -34.42 -10.47
C GLU A 32 1.48 -33.59 -9.54
N GLU A 33 2.02 -32.98 -8.48
CA GLU A 33 1.27 -32.03 -7.67
C GLU A 33 0.78 -30.84 -8.51
N LEU A 34 1.64 -30.28 -9.36
CA LEU A 34 1.28 -29.19 -10.28
C LEU A 34 0.17 -29.62 -11.24
N LYS A 35 0.26 -30.82 -11.84
CA LYS A 35 -0.81 -31.37 -12.69
C LYS A 35 -2.12 -31.56 -11.93
N GLY A 36 -2.05 -32.11 -10.72
CA GLY A 36 -3.21 -32.26 -9.83
C GLY A 36 -3.87 -30.93 -9.52
N MET A 37 -3.07 -29.87 -9.36
CA MET A 37 -3.59 -28.51 -9.17
C MET A 37 -4.26 -27.92 -10.42
N LEU A 38 -3.81 -28.29 -11.63
CA LEU A 38 -4.33 -27.77 -12.91
C LEU A 38 -5.56 -28.52 -13.43
N THR A 39 -5.91 -29.68 -12.85
CA THR A 39 -6.99 -30.58 -13.30
C THR A 39 -8.34 -30.34 -12.62
N VAL A 40 -8.44 -29.37 -11.70
CA VAL A 40 -9.67 -29.09 -10.94
C VAL A 40 -10.67 -28.30 -11.80
N GLY A 41 -11.60 -28.96 -12.49
CA GLY A 41 -12.68 -28.28 -13.24
C GLY A 41 -14.06 -28.54 -12.62
N GLY A 42 -14.85 -27.50 -12.37
CA GLY A 42 -16.29 -27.65 -12.08
C GLY A 42 -17.08 -28.14 -13.30
N GLU A 43 -18.23 -28.80 -13.10
CA GLU A 43 -19.09 -29.30 -14.18
C GLU A 43 -19.30 -28.23 -15.29
N GLY A 44 -18.93 -28.56 -16.53
CA GLY A 44 -19.09 -27.71 -17.70
C GLY A 44 -17.98 -26.68 -18.01
N GLY A 45 -16.90 -26.60 -17.21
CA GLY A 45 -15.73 -25.74 -17.49
C GLY A 45 -14.69 -26.34 -18.45
N LYS A 46 -13.91 -25.51 -19.15
CA LYS A 46 -12.77 -25.95 -19.99
C LYS A 46 -11.49 -25.19 -19.62
N VAL A 47 -10.50 -25.89 -19.06
CA VAL A 47 -9.17 -25.34 -18.77
C VAL A 47 -8.20 -25.79 -19.86
N ILE A 48 -7.48 -24.84 -20.47
CA ILE A 48 -6.40 -25.08 -21.43
C ILE A 48 -5.12 -24.58 -20.77
N VAL A 49 -4.09 -25.42 -20.74
CA VAL A 49 -2.76 -25.06 -20.23
C VAL A 49 -1.77 -25.13 -21.38
N ILE A 50 -1.08 -24.03 -21.65
CA ILE A 50 0.07 -23.97 -22.53
C ILE A 50 1.30 -23.96 -21.63
N VAL A 51 2.20 -24.91 -21.85
CA VAL A 51 3.48 -24.99 -21.16
C VAL A 51 4.57 -24.76 -22.19
N THR A 52 5.48 -23.82 -21.92
CA THR A 52 6.74 -23.74 -22.64
C THR A 52 7.83 -24.35 -21.76
N THR A 53 8.73 -25.11 -22.37
CA THR A 53 9.87 -25.72 -21.68
C THR A 53 10.99 -25.93 -22.70
N ARG A 54 12.21 -25.94 -22.20
CA ARG A 54 13.44 -26.21 -22.97
C ARG A 54 13.78 -27.70 -22.97
N ASP A 55 13.16 -28.48 -22.10
CA ASP A 55 13.41 -29.91 -21.96
C ASP A 55 12.27 -30.73 -22.57
N GLU A 56 12.62 -31.54 -23.58
CA GLU A 56 11.69 -32.43 -24.26
C GLU A 56 11.14 -33.51 -23.32
N ALA A 57 11.89 -33.93 -22.30
CA ALA A 57 11.45 -34.88 -21.28
C ALA A 57 10.36 -34.26 -20.39
N ILE A 58 10.55 -33.03 -19.90
CA ILE A 58 9.54 -32.30 -19.12
C ILE A 58 8.30 -32.06 -19.99
N ALA A 59 8.48 -31.66 -21.25
CA ALA A 59 7.37 -31.50 -22.19
C ALA A 59 6.55 -32.79 -22.32
N LYS A 60 7.21 -33.93 -22.53
CA LYS A 60 6.57 -35.25 -22.60
C LYS A 60 5.87 -35.62 -21.30
N LYS A 61 6.45 -35.29 -20.14
CA LYS A 61 5.86 -35.58 -18.84
C LYS A 61 4.61 -34.74 -18.59
N ILE A 62 4.58 -33.45 -18.92
CA ILE A 62 3.44 -32.56 -18.62
C ILE A 62 2.35 -32.50 -19.70
N CYS A 63 2.68 -32.88 -20.94
CA CYS A 63 1.76 -32.68 -22.06
C CYS A 63 0.52 -33.59 -22.02
N THR A 64 -0.60 -33.05 -22.50
CA THR A 64 -1.82 -33.80 -22.83
C THR A 64 -2.03 -33.95 -24.35
N VAL A 65 -1.18 -33.27 -25.15
CA VAL A 65 -1.13 -33.28 -26.61
C VAL A 65 0.33 -33.43 -27.05
N HIS A 66 0.58 -33.77 -28.32
CA HIS A 66 1.95 -33.89 -28.81
C HIS A 66 2.71 -32.55 -28.62
N PRO A 67 3.88 -32.54 -27.97
CA PRO A 67 4.66 -31.31 -27.77
C PRO A 67 5.01 -30.66 -29.11
N TYR A 68 4.72 -29.36 -29.23
CA TYR A 68 5.12 -28.59 -30.40
C TYR A 68 6.57 -28.11 -30.25
N LYS A 69 7.48 -28.65 -31.06
CA LYS A 69 8.89 -28.25 -31.06
C LYS A 69 9.07 -26.96 -31.85
N LEU A 70 9.35 -25.87 -31.14
CA LEU A 70 9.67 -24.58 -31.77
C LEU A 70 11.04 -24.67 -32.47
N PRO A 71 11.15 -24.28 -33.75
CA PRO A 71 12.44 -24.22 -34.42
C PRO A 71 13.29 -23.07 -33.84
N PRO A 72 14.63 -23.21 -33.83
CA PRO A 72 15.53 -22.12 -33.47
C PRO A 72 15.41 -20.96 -34.47
N LEU A 73 15.91 -19.77 -34.09
CA LEU A 73 15.95 -18.63 -35.03
C LEU A 73 16.86 -18.95 -36.21
N ALA A 74 16.49 -18.47 -37.40
CA ALA A 74 17.36 -18.55 -38.56
C ALA A 74 18.64 -17.71 -38.34
N ASP A 75 19.76 -18.15 -38.91
CA ASP A 75 21.08 -17.50 -38.75
C ASP A 75 21.05 -16.03 -39.19
N GLU A 76 20.30 -15.70 -40.25
CA GLU A 76 20.08 -14.31 -40.69
C GLU A 76 19.43 -13.42 -39.62
N ARG A 77 18.51 -13.98 -38.81
CA ARG A 77 17.91 -13.24 -37.70
C ARG A 77 18.90 -13.05 -36.55
N CYS A 78 19.76 -14.03 -36.28
CA CYS A 78 20.86 -13.86 -35.35
C CYS A 78 21.84 -12.78 -35.83
N TRP A 79 22.12 -12.74 -37.14
CA TRP A 79 22.95 -11.68 -37.73
C TRP A 79 22.31 -10.29 -37.61
N ASP A 80 21.01 -10.16 -37.86
CA ASP A 80 20.27 -8.90 -37.64
C ASP A 80 20.38 -8.40 -36.19
N ILE A 81 20.26 -9.30 -35.21
CA ILE A 81 20.42 -8.98 -33.79
C ILE A 81 21.85 -8.51 -33.50
N ILE A 82 22.85 -9.22 -34.02
CA ILE A 82 24.27 -8.85 -33.84
C ILE A 82 24.52 -7.47 -34.42
N LYS A 83 24.08 -7.19 -35.66
CA LYS A 83 24.23 -5.88 -36.31
C LYS A 83 23.66 -4.75 -35.46
N GLN A 84 22.45 -4.95 -34.94
CA GLN A 84 21.78 -3.97 -34.10
C GLN A 84 22.57 -3.69 -32.81
N LYS A 85 23.10 -4.74 -32.17
CA LYS A 85 23.79 -4.63 -30.88
C LYS A 85 25.22 -4.10 -31.00
N CYS A 86 25.92 -4.40 -32.10
CA CYS A 86 27.27 -3.87 -32.33
C CYS A 86 27.28 -2.49 -33.00
N ALA A 87 26.12 -1.93 -33.34
CA ALA A 87 26.00 -0.71 -34.15
C ALA A 87 26.76 -0.82 -35.49
N PHE A 88 26.59 -1.96 -36.17
CA PHE A 88 27.32 -2.35 -37.38
C PHE A 88 27.37 -1.27 -38.46
N GLU A 89 26.23 -0.61 -38.72
CA GLU A 89 26.10 0.40 -39.77
C GLU A 89 27.00 1.63 -39.57
N ALA A 90 27.43 1.87 -38.33
CA ALA A 90 28.31 2.99 -37.98
C ALA A 90 29.81 2.63 -38.05
N ARG A 91 30.17 1.42 -38.50
CA ARG A 91 31.56 0.95 -38.60
C ARG A 91 32.20 1.31 -39.94
N ASP A 92 33.47 1.71 -39.88
CA ASP A 92 34.27 2.01 -41.07
C ASP A 92 34.77 0.74 -41.79
N ASP A 93 34.90 -0.38 -41.07
CA ASP A 93 35.42 -1.66 -41.58
C ASP A 93 34.32 -2.68 -41.96
N LYS A 94 33.06 -2.24 -42.05
CA LYS A 94 31.88 -3.10 -42.16
C LYS A 94 31.94 -4.13 -43.29
N ASP A 95 32.47 -3.76 -44.45
CA ASP A 95 32.56 -4.65 -45.62
C ASP A 95 33.52 -5.82 -45.39
N HIS A 96 34.52 -5.64 -44.53
CA HIS A 96 35.49 -6.69 -44.17
C HIS A 96 34.97 -7.61 -43.07
N VAL A 97 34.21 -7.07 -42.11
CA VAL A 97 33.68 -7.85 -40.97
C VAL A 97 32.32 -8.52 -41.23
N GLU A 98 31.60 -8.19 -42.31
CA GLU A 98 30.27 -8.75 -42.58
C GLU A 98 30.29 -10.29 -42.71
N SER A 99 31.23 -10.82 -43.50
CA SER A 99 31.35 -12.27 -43.70
C SER A 99 31.67 -13.00 -42.38
N ILE A 100 32.60 -12.45 -41.59
CA ILE A 100 32.97 -12.95 -40.26
C ILE A 100 31.76 -12.88 -39.31
N GLY A 101 30.99 -11.81 -39.36
CA GLY A 101 29.78 -11.62 -38.57
C GLY A 101 28.69 -12.64 -38.85
N ARG A 102 28.49 -13.00 -40.13
CA ARG A 102 27.58 -14.09 -40.54
C ARG A 102 28.06 -15.45 -40.04
N ASP A 103 29.37 -15.71 -40.08
CA ASP A 103 29.93 -16.94 -39.51
C ASP A 103 29.74 -17.04 -38.00
N ILE A 104 29.91 -15.93 -37.27
CA ILE A 104 29.63 -15.86 -35.84
C ILE A 104 28.12 -16.04 -35.56
N ALA A 105 27.25 -15.49 -36.41
CA ALA A 105 25.80 -15.65 -36.28
C ALA A 105 25.37 -17.12 -36.44
N MET A 106 25.94 -17.86 -37.40
CA MET A 106 25.71 -19.30 -37.55
C MET A 106 26.11 -20.08 -36.28
N LYS A 107 27.23 -19.69 -35.65
CA LYS A 107 27.69 -20.31 -34.40
C LYS A 107 26.80 -20.01 -33.18
N CYS A 108 25.90 -19.02 -33.26
CA CYS A 108 24.93 -18.74 -32.20
C CYS A 108 23.81 -19.79 -32.11
N GLY A 109 23.68 -20.69 -33.09
CA GLY A 109 22.71 -21.79 -33.07
C GLY A 109 21.25 -21.35 -32.99
N GLY A 110 20.93 -20.15 -33.52
CA GLY A 110 19.57 -19.61 -33.51
C GLY A 110 19.05 -19.14 -32.15
N VAL A 111 19.93 -18.85 -31.18
CA VAL A 111 19.52 -18.36 -29.85
C VAL A 111 19.73 -16.84 -29.73
N ALA A 112 18.64 -16.12 -29.46
CA ALA A 112 18.65 -14.66 -29.37
C ALA A 112 19.59 -14.12 -28.28
N LEU A 113 19.60 -14.77 -27.10
CA LEU A 113 20.45 -14.36 -25.97
C LEU A 113 21.94 -14.41 -26.35
N ALA A 114 22.37 -15.46 -27.06
CA ALA A 114 23.74 -15.59 -27.53
C ALA A 114 24.11 -14.50 -28.55
N ALA A 115 23.23 -14.25 -29.53
CA ALA A 115 23.41 -13.19 -30.52
C ALA A 115 23.47 -11.79 -29.86
N GLN A 116 22.65 -11.53 -28.84
CA GLN A 116 22.66 -10.26 -28.11
C GLN A 116 23.97 -10.04 -27.34
N ALA A 117 24.43 -11.06 -26.61
CA ALA A 117 25.65 -11.01 -25.81
C ALA A 117 26.90 -10.84 -26.68
N LEU A 118 27.00 -11.59 -27.78
CA LEU A 118 28.12 -11.46 -28.72
C LEU A 118 28.07 -10.12 -29.46
N GLY A 119 26.91 -9.71 -29.97
CA GLY A 119 26.78 -8.43 -30.68
C GLY A 119 27.23 -7.23 -29.84
N TYR A 120 26.87 -7.19 -28.55
CA TYR A 120 27.37 -6.13 -27.67
C TYR A 120 28.88 -6.23 -27.43
N MET A 121 29.40 -7.44 -27.22
CA MET A 121 30.84 -7.69 -26.98
C MET A 121 31.72 -7.37 -28.19
N LEU A 122 31.22 -7.58 -29.41
CA LEU A 122 31.91 -7.30 -30.66
C LEU A 122 31.98 -5.80 -31.00
N LYS A 123 31.13 -4.97 -30.38
CA LYS A 123 31.03 -3.53 -30.66
C LYS A 123 32.37 -2.78 -30.64
N PRO A 124 33.20 -2.89 -29.57
CA PRO A 124 34.48 -2.18 -29.51
C PRO A 124 35.62 -2.87 -30.29
N LEU A 125 35.41 -4.07 -30.84
CA LEU A 125 36.49 -4.88 -31.41
C LEU A 125 36.85 -4.45 -32.84
N THR A 126 38.12 -4.61 -33.18
CA THR A 126 38.69 -4.41 -34.53
C THR A 126 38.44 -5.63 -35.43
N PHE A 127 38.63 -5.48 -36.75
CA PHE A 127 38.55 -6.58 -37.72
C PHE A 127 39.34 -7.84 -37.29
N GLY A 128 40.60 -7.70 -36.89
CA GLY A 128 41.43 -8.85 -36.49
C GLY A 128 40.94 -9.56 -35.24
N GLU A 129 40.29 -8.82 -34.32
CA GLU A 129 39.70 -9.40 -33.11
C GLU A 129 38.38 -10.13 -33.40
N TRP A 130 37.61 -9.69 -34.40
CA TRP A 130 36.45 -10.45 -34.88
C TRP A 130 36.85 -11.81 -35.46
N GLU A 131 37.93 -11.84 -36.24
CA GLU A 131 38.52 -13.09 -36.77
C GLU A 131 38.97 -14.01 -35.62
N ALA A 132 39.59 -13.47 -34.57
CA ALA A 132 39.99 -14.23 -33.38
C ALA A 132 38.78 -14.81 -32.63
N VAL A 133 37.68 -14.05 -32.49
CA VAL A 133 36.43 -14.55 -31.90
C VAL A 133 35.84 -15.68 -32.74
N LYS A 134 35.81 -15.53 -34.07
CA LYS A 134 35.33 -16.58 -34.98
C LYS A 134 36.16 -17.86 -34.85
N ASN A 135 37.49 -17.76 -34.78
CA ASN A 135 38.41 -18.91 -34.78
C ASN A 135 38.73 -19.46 -33.38
N SER A 136 38.03 -18.99 -32.36
CA SER A 136 38.30 -19.36 -30.98
C SER A 136 38.06 -20.84 -30.67
N ASP A 137 38.97 -21.46 -29.92
CA ASP A 137 38.82 -22.84 -29.43
C ASP A 137 37.66 -23.01 -28.45
N PHE A 138 37.15 -21.90 -27.89
CA PHE A 138 36.02 -21.91 -26.95
C PHE A 138 34.72 -22.45 -27.55
N TRP A 139 34.57 -22.41 -28.88
CA TRP A 139 33.45 -23.01 -29.59
C TRP A 139 33.40 -24.54 -29.43
N ASN A 140 34.53 -25.18 -29.12
CA ASN A 140 34.69 -26.63 -29.12
C ASN A 140 35.04 -27.21 -27.73
N LEU A 141 34.82 -26.48 -26.63
CA LEU A 141 35.21 -26.94 -25.29
C LEU A 141 34.61 -28.31 -24.91
N PRO A 142 35.39 -29.22 -24.29
CA PRO A 142 34.91 -30.53 -23.81
C PRO A 142 33.93 -30.45 -22.64
N ALA A 143 34.00 -29.37 -21.84
CA ALA A 143 33.18 -29.16 -20.64
C ALA A 143 31.65 -29.10 -20.91
N PHE A 144 31.25 -29.06 -22.17
CA PHE A 144 29.85 -28.97 -22.61
C PHE A 144 29.46 -30.12 -23.55
N GLU A 145 30.25 -31.20 -23.61
CA GLU A 145 29.99 -32.35 -24.50
C GLU A 145 28.70 -33.10 -24.20
N ASP A 146 28.26 -33.09 -22.94
CA ASP A 146 27.01 -33.74 -22.49
C ASP A 146 25.75 -32.91 -22.76
N GLU A 147 25.88 -31.64 -23.19
CA GLU A 147 24.75 -30.74 -23.45
C GLU A 147 24.26 -30.80 -24.92
N PRO A 148 22.95 -30.70 -25.18
CA PRO A 148 22.41 -30.58 -26.53
C PRO A 148 23.08 -29.46 -27.34
N SER A 149 23.31 -29.70 -28.64
CA SER A 149 24.08 -28.81 -29.50
C SER A 149 23.67 -27.32 -29.45
N PRO A 150 22.38 -26.92 -29.32
CA PRO A 150 22.01 -25.52 -29.20
C PRO A 150 22.40 -24.91 -27.84
N GLN A 151 22.31 -25.67 -26.74
CA GLN A 151 22.66 -25.20 -25.39
C GLN A 151 24.19 -25.08 -25.22
N ARG A 152 24.94 -26.04 -25.78
CA ARG A 152 26.41 -25.97 -25.87
C ARG A 152 26.88 -24.69 -26.56
N ASN A 153 26.30 -24.35 -27.71
CA ASN A 153 26.64 -23.14 -28.45
C ASN A 153 26.34 -21.87 -27.65
N VAL A 154 25.21 -21.83 -26.94
CA VAL A 154 24.87 -20.68 -26.08
C VAL A 154 25.86 -20.50 -24.95
N LEU A 155 26.21 -21.58 -24.24
CA LEU A 155 27.19 -21.51 -23.15
C LEU A 155 28.57 -21.09 -23.65
N ALA A 156 29.01 -21.57 -24.82
CA ALA A 156 30.24 -21.13 -25.47
C ALA A 156 30.20 -19.62 -25.80
N CYS A 157 29.10 -19.12 -26.37
CA CYS A 157 28.91 -17.68 -26.64
C CYS A 157 28.98 -16.84 -25.36
N LEU A 158 28.24 -17.23 -24.33
CA LEU A 158 28.20 -16.49 -23.06
C LEU A 158 29.57 -16.53 -22.36
N LEU A 159 30.26 -17.67 -22.39
CA LEU A 159 31.61 -17.81 -21.84
C LEU A 159 32.62 -16.95 -22.60
N LEU A 160 32.54 -16.89 -23.94
CA LEU A 160 33.34 -15.98 -24.76
C LEU A 160 33.10 -14.53 -24.37
N SER A 161 31.83 -14.11 -24.28
CA SER A 161 31.47 -12.76 -23.82
C SER A 161 32.04 -12.47 -22.44
N TYR A 162 31.97 -13.41 -21.49
CA TYR A 162 32.60 -13.29 -20.17
C TYR A 162 34.12 -13.16 -20.25
N LYS A 163 34.81 -14.00 -21.02
CA LYS A 163 36.28 -13.99 -21.12
C LYS A 163 36.81 -12.71 -21.76
N SER A 164 36.04 -12.06 -22.63
CA SER A 164 36.39 -10.76 -23.21
C SER A 164 36.15 -9.56 -22.27
N MET A 165 35.42 -9.72 -21.16
CA MET A 165 35.18 -8.63 -20.22
C MET A 165 36.46 -8.18 -19.49
N PRO A 166 36.55 -6.89 -19.11
CA PRO A 166 37.55 -6.43 -18.15
C PRO A 166 37.49 -7.20 -16.83
N SER A 167 38.63 -7.34 -16.14
CA SER A 167 38.75 -8.12 -14.90
C SER A 167 37.77 -7.68 -13.80
N HIS A 168 37.56 -6.37 -13.62
CA HIS A 168 36.60 -5.83 -12.64
C HIS A 168 35.15 -6.23 -12.96
N LEU A 169 34.76 -6.16 -14.23
CA LEU A 169 33.40 -6.49 -14.66
C LEU A 169 33.13 -8.00 -14.52
N LYS A 170 34.15 -8.83 -14.78
CA LYS A 170 34.10 -10.28 -14.52
C LYS A 170 33.79 -10.60 -13.06
N LEU A 171 34.43 -9.89 -12.13
CA LEU A 171 34.20 -10.08 -10.69
C LEU A 171 32.77 -9.67 -10.30
N CYS A 172 32.31 -8.51 -10.78
CA CYS A 172 30.94 -8.04 -10.55
C CYS A 172 29.88 -9.04 -11.06
N PHE A 173 30.07 -9.54 -12.29
CA PHE A 173 29.19 -10.56 -12.87
C PHE A 173 29.23 -11.88 -12.10
N ALA A 174 30.43 -12.41 -11.83
CA ALA A 174 30.59 -13.69 -11.17
C ALA A 174 29.97 -13.65 -9.76
N TYR A 175 30.11 -12.54 -9.04
CA TYR A 175 29.47 -12.34 -7.74
C TYR A 175 27.95 -12.48 -7.78
N CYS A 176 27.28 -12.11 -8.88
CA CYS A 176 25.84 -12.29 -9.01
C CYS A 176 25.38 -13.75 -8.88
N ALA A 177 26.28 -14.74 -9.01
CA ALA A 177 26.00 -16.14 -8.76
C ALA A 177 25.51 -16.41 -7.32
N ILE A 178 25.83 -15.53 -6.36
CA ILE A 178 25.39 -15.65 -4.96
C ILE A 178 23.86 -15.55 -4.82
N PHE A 179 23.20 -14.82 -5.71
CA PHE A 179 21.75 -14.72 -5.70
C PHE A 179 21.13 -16.02 -6.22
N PRO A 180 20.00 -16.48 -5.65
CA PRO A 180 19.28 -17.63 -6.20
C PRO A 180 18.80 -17.38 -7.63
N LYS A 181 18.58 -18.46 -8.37
CA LYS A 181 18.03 -18.40 -9.73
C LYS A 181 16.62 -17.77 -9.70
N GLY A 182 16.32 -16.86 -10.63
CA GLY A 182 15.08 -16.08 -10.65
C GLY A 182 14.92 -15.02 -9.54
N HIS A 183 15.93 -14.81 -8.69
CA HIS A 183 15.90 -13.80 -7.64
C HIS A 183 15.84 -12.38 -8.23
N LYS A 184 15.04 -11.51 -7.61
CA LYS A 184 14.97 -10.09 -7.95
C LYS A 184 16.06 -9.33 -7.20
N ILE A 185 17.03 -8.82 -7.92
CA ILE A 185 18.19 -8.14 -7.37
C ILE A 185 17.92 -6.63 -7.34
N VAL A 186 17.99 -6.02 -6.15
CA VAL A 186 17.91 -4.57 -5.99
C VAL A 186 19.21 -3.94 -6.51
N LYS A 187 19.11 -3.00 -7.46
CA LYS A 187 20.28 -2.36 -8.09
C LYS A 187 21.25 -1.76 -7.07
N ASP A 188 20.74 -0.93 -6.16
CA ASP A 188 21.60 -0.21 -5.22
C ASP A 188 22.28 -1.16 -4.24
N ASP A 189 21.59 -2.21 -3.78
CA ASP A 189 22.20 -3.23 -2.91
C ASP A 189 23.34 -3.97 -3.63
N LEU A 190 23.14 -4.36 -4.89
CA LEU A 190 24.17 -5.00 -5.70
C LEU A 190 25.41 -4.11 -5.85
N ILE A 191 25.21 -2.83 -6.14
CA ILE A 191 26.29 -1.86 -6.28
C ILE A 191 27.08 -1.72 -4.97
N HIS A 192 26.40 -1.62 -3.83
CA HIS A 192 27.08 -1.51 -2.54
C HIS A 192 27.82 -2.79 -2.15
N GLN A 193 27.29 -3.96 -2.52
CA GLN A 193 28.00 -5.24 -2.34
C GLN A 193 29.28 -5.31 -3.19
N TRP A 194 29.26 -4.84 -4.45
CA TRP A 194 30.47 -4.75 -5.28
C TRP A 194 31.52 -3.78 -4.68
N ILE A 195 31.08 -2.65 -4.12
CA ILE A 195 31.95 -1.69 -3.43
C ILE A 195 32.53 -2.29 -2.15
N ALA A 196 31.74 -3.05 -1.38
CA ALA A 196 32.21 -3.74 -0.18
C ALA A 196 33.32 -4.74 -0.49
N HIS A 197 33.27 -5.37 -1.66
CA HIS A 197 34.30 -6.31 -2.13
C HIS A 197 35.53 -5.67 -2.78
N ASP A 198 35.55 -4.35 -3.01
CA ASP A 198 36.58 -3.65 -3.80
C ASP A 198 36.67 -4.16 -5.25
N PHE A 199 35.56 -4.58 -5.86
CA PHE A 199 35.57 -5.00 -7.28
C PHE A 199 35.70 -3.82 -8.25
N VAL A 200 35.41 -2.61 -7.78
CA VAL A 200 35.42 -1.40 -8.59
C VAL A 200 36.84 -0.85 -8.68
N ALA A 201 37.32 -0.64 -9.91
CA ALA A 201 38.64 -0.07 -10.13
C ALA A 201 38.70 1.38 -9.60
N PRO A 202 39.78 1.78 -8.90
CA PRO A 202 39.98 3.18 -8.53
C PRO A 202 40.03 4.07 -9.79
N SER A 203 39.37 5.22 -9.74
CA SER A 203 39.43 6.23 -10.80
C SER A 203 39.61 7.61 -10.19
N SER A 204 40.45 8.44 -10.82
CA SER A 204 40.59 9.85 -10.50
C SER A 204 39.54 10.73 -11.19
N ILE A 205 38.78 10.17 -12.14
CA ILE A 205 37.88 10.93 -13.02
C ILE A 205 36.41 10.69 -12.65
N PHE A 206 36.05 9.45 -12.29
CA PHE A 206 34.66 9.06 -12.00
C PHE A 206 34.53 8.61 -10.55
N SER A 207 33.41 8.95 -9.92
CA SER A 207 33.11 8.41 -8.60
C SER A 207 32.89 6.90 -8.65
N THR A 208 33.12 6.20 -7.54
CA THR A 208 32.92 4.75 -7.46
C THR A 208 31.50 4.34 -7.88
N ARG A 209 30.48 5.14 -7.50
CA ARG A 209 29.09 4.87 -7.88
C ARG A 209 28.85 5.05 -9.37
N GLN A 210 29.39 6.10 -9.99
CA GLN A 210 29.28 6.32 -11.44
C GLN A 210 29.93 5.17 -12.25
N LEU A 211 31.05 4.63 -11.78
CA LEU A 211 31.66 3.46 -12.38
C LEU A 211 30.78 2.21 -12.24
N CYS A 212 30.20 1.97 -11.07
CA CYS A 212 29.26 0.86 -10.87
C CYS A 212 28.04 0.97 -11.80
N GLU A 213 27.47 2.17 -11.97
CA GLU A 213 26.36 2.39 -12.91
C GLU A 213 26.77 2.10 -14.36
N SER A 214 27.99 2.46 -14.75
CA SER A 214 28.57 2.06 -16.05
C SER A 214 28.71 0.53 -16.17
N TYR A 215 29.12 -0.17 -15.12
CA TYR A 215 29.22 -1.63 -15.11
C TYR A 215 27.85 -2.28 -15.24
N VAL A 216 26.84 -1.79 -14.52
CA VAL A 216 25.44 -2.22 -14.67
C VAL A 216 24.99 -2.04 -16.12
N LYS A 217 25.24 -0.88 -16.73
CA LYS A 217 24.89 -0.61 -18.14
C LYS A 217 25.57 -1.57 -19.11
N GLN A 218 26.83 -1.94 -18.85
CA GLN A 218 27.55 -2.93 -19.65
C GLN A 218 26.95 -4.34 -19.52
N LEU A 219 26.64 -4.78 -18.29
CA LEU A 219 26.01 -6.08 -18.06
C LEU A 219 24.60 -6.16 -18.65
N LEU A 220 23.82 -5.07 -18.60
CA LEU A 220 22.54 -4.96 -19.30
C LEU A 220 22.72 -5.03 -20.83
N GLY A 221 23.75 -4.38 -21.36
CA GLY A 221 24.11 -4.42 -22.78
C GLY A 221 24.43 -5.84 -23.27
N LEU A 222 25.17 -6.59 -22.46
CA LEU A 222 25.50 -8.01 -22.67
C LEU A 222 24.29 -8.94 -22.45
N SER A 223 23.16 -8.43 -21.97
CA SER A 223 21.99 -9.21 -21.54
C SER A 223 22.28 -10.16 -20.36
N PHE A 224 23.36 -9.87 -19.61
CA PHE A 224 23.75 -10.62 -18.43
C PHE A 224 22.95 -10.19 -17.19
N LEU A 225 22.47 -8.95 -17.19
CA LEU A 225 21.37 -8.49 -16.35
C LEU A 225 20.19 -8.11 -17.24
N GLN A 226 18.98 -8.20 -16.70
CA GLN A 226 17.75 -7.77 -17.37
C GLN A 226 16.88 -7.03 -16.36
N HIS A 227 16.10 -6.04 -16.81
CA HIS A 227 15.08 -5.42 -15.97
C HIS A 227 13.99 -6.45 -15.63
N ALA A 228 13.64 -6.55 -14.35
CA ALA A 228 12.60 -7.48 -13.90
C ALA A 228 11.25 -7.13 -14.56
N LYS A 229 10.58 -8.11 -15.17
CA LYS A 229 9.22 -7.94 -15.71
C LYS A 229 8.24 -7.73 -14.54
N SER A 230 7.79 -6.50 -14.34
CA SER A 230 6.82 -6.15 -13.30
C SER A 230 5.39 -6.56 -13.74
N PHE A 231 4.73 -7.42 -12.95
CA PHE A 231 3.27 -7.66 -13.01
C PHE A 231 2.51 -6.94 -11.89
N SER A 232 3.16 -5.98 -11.24
CA SER A 232 2.57 -5.19 -10.18
C SER A 232 3.49 -4.02 -9.96
N THR A 233 2.97 -2.81 -10.11
CA THR A 233 3.47 -1.65 -9.38
C THR A 233 3.32 -1.93 -7.89
N ASN A 234 4.17 -2.81 -7.36
CA ASN A 234 4.50 -2.84 -5.96
C ASN A 234 5.31 -1.56 -5.72
N VAL A 235 4.57 -0.45 -5.58
CA VAL A 235 5.03 0.75 -4.92
C VAL A 235 5.27 0.35 -3.47
N VAL A 236 6.40 -0.29 -3.23
CA VAL A 236 6.93 -0.41 -1.89
C VAL A 236 7.46 0.99 -1.59
N HIS A 237 6.66 1.77 -0.86
CA HIS A 237 7.05 3.02 -0.24
C HIS A 237 7.38 4.21 -1.16
N GLY A 238 6.77 4.29 -2.35
CA GLY A 238 6.89 5.50 -3.20
C GLY A 238 8.19 5.62 -3.99
N ARG A 239 9.04 4.59 -4.01
CA ARG A 239 10.29 4.57 -4.80
C ARG A 239 10.15 3.69 -6.04
N ASP A 240 10.60 4.22 -7.18
CA ASP A 240 10.82 3.45 -8.40
C ASP A 240 12.15 2.69 -8.25
N VAL A 241 12.12 1.58 -7.51
CA VAL A 241 13.32 0.76 -7.26
C VAL A 241 13.64 -0.05 -8.52
N SER A 242 14.80 0.21 -9.11
CA SER A 242 15.30 -0.58 -10.24
C SER A 242 15.63 -2.01 -9.80
N LEU A 243 14.81 -2.96 -10.23
CA LEU A 243 14.98 -4.39 -9.98
C LEU A 243 15.53 -5.10 -11.22
N PHE A 244 16.56 -5.93 -11.00
CA PHE A 244 17.14 -6.78 -12.04
C PHE A 244 16.84 -8.26 -11.81
N THR A 245 16.90 -9.02 -12.88
CA THR A 245 16.93 -10.48 -12.89
C THR A 245 18.04 -10.94 -13.85
N MET A 246 18.58 -12.14 -13.63
CA MET A 246 19.46 -12.79 -14.60
C MET A 246 18.69 -13.85 -15.36
N HIS A 247 18.99 -13.99 -16.65
CA HIS A 247 18.53 -15.15 -17.40
C HIS A 247 19.17 -16.42 -16.82
N ASP A 248 18.44 -17.51 -16.81
CA ASP A 248 18.87 -18.77 -16.21
C ASP A 248 20.22 -19.29 -16.72
N LEU A 249 20.41 -19.35 -18.04
CA LEU A 249 21.70 -19.75 -18.64
C LEU A 249 22.86 -18.81 -18.28
N VAL A 250 22.56 -17.53 -18.02
CA VAL A 250 23.56 -16.55 -17.56
C VAL A 250 23.89 -16.80 -16.09
N HIS A 251 22.89 -17.11 -15.27
CA HIS A 251 23.09 -17.51 -13.88
C HIS A 251 23.90 -18.81 -13.79
N ASP A 252 23.60 -19.79 -14.62
CA ASP A 252 24.33 -21.07 -14.69
C ASP A 252 25.80 -20.82 -15.11
N LEU A 253 26.06 -19.90 -16.04
CA LEU A 253 27.42 -19.44 -16.34
C LEU A 253 28.09 -18.77 -15.13
N ALA A 254 27.39 -17.88 -14.42
CA ALA A 254 27.92 -17.22 -13.23
C ALA A 254 28.29 -18.25 -12.15
N ARG A 255 27.47 -19.30 -11.99
CA ARG A 255 27.73 -20.43 -11.09
C ARG A 255 28.92 -21.27 -11.56
N PHE A 256 29.04 -21.54 -12.85
CA PHE A 256 30.16 -22.28 -13.43
C PHE A 256 31.48 -21.56 -13.18
N VAL A 257 31.56 -20.24 -13.41
CA VAL A 257 32.79 -19.47 -13.16
C VAL A 257 33.11 -19.31 -11.66
N MET A 258 32.13 -19.54 -10.78
CA MET A 258 32.25 -19.45 -9.32
C MET A 258 32.32 -20.82 -8.62
N ALA A 259 32.40 -21.93 -9.37
CA ALA A 259 32.21 -23.28 -8.83
C ALA A 259 33.13 -23.60 -7.64
N ASP A 260 34.38 -23.12 -7.66
CA ASP A 260 35.37 -23.36 -6.59
C ASP A 260 35.33 -22.32 -5.46
N GLU A 261 34.60 -21.21 -5.61
CA GLU A 261 34.56 -20.09 -4.65
C GLU A 261 33.21 -19.90 -3.96
N LEU A 262 32.10 -20.39 -4.53
CA LEU A 262 30.74 -20.22 -4.01
C LEU A 262 30.17 -21.54 -3.46
N HIS A 263 29.63 -21.48 -2.24
CA HIS A 263 28.91 -22.59 -1.62
C HIS A 263 27.41 -22.29 -1.46
N ASP A 264 26.58 -23.29 -1.81
CA ASP A 264 25.12 -23.24 -1.72
C ASP A 264 24.59 -24.47 -0.99
N THR A 265 24.05 -24.26 0.21
CA THR A 265 23.55 -25.32 1.11
C THR A 265 22.19 -25.89 0.67
N GLY A 266 21.52 -25.28 -0.32
CA GLY A 266 20.22 -25.71 -0.82
C GLY A 266 20.25 -26.88 -1.81
N LYS A 267 21.43 -27.38 -2.22
CA LYS A 267 21.58 -28.49 -3.18
C LYS A 267 22.14 -29.77 -2.52
N VAL A 268 21.50 -30.91 -2.79
CA VAL A 268 21.69 -32.23 -2.14
C VAL A 268 23.09 -32.88 -2.38
N ARG A 269 24.00 -32.27 -3.14
CA ARG A 269 25.33 -32.83 -3.47
C ARG A 269 26.48 -31.79 -3.48
N SER A 270 26.60 -30.99 -2.43
CA SER A 270 27.70 -30.01 -2.31
C SER A 270 28.74 -30.50 -1.29
N ILE A 271 29.83 -31.11 -1.76
CA ILE A 271 30.99 -31.43 -0.92
C ILE A 271 31.84 -30.15 -0.81
N TRP A 272 32.16 -29.71 0.41
CA TRP A 272 32.88 -28.47 0.68
C TRP A 272 34.30 -28.44 0.09
N GLY A 273 34.60 -27.42 -0.72
CA GLY A 273 35.97 -27.09 -1.15
C GLY A 273 36.67 -26.15 -0.16
N SER A 274 37.99 -26.31 0.03
CA SER A 274 38.80 -25.53 0.97
C SER A 274 39.03 -24.05 0.60
N ASN A 275 38.47 -23.58 -0.52
CA ASN A 275 38.68 -22.23 -1.07
C ASN A 275 37.40 -21.37 -1.14
N CYS A 276 36.34 -21.77 -0.44
CA CYS A 276 35.06 -21.06 -0.46
C CYS A 276 35.18 -19.63 0.14
N ARG A 277 34.74 -18.63 -0.64
CA ARG A 277 34.72 -17.20 -0.27
C ARG A 277 33.31 -16.62 -0.19
N TYR A 278 32.33 -17.27 -0.79
CA TYR A 278 30.94 -16.79 -0.85
C TYR A 278 30.01 -17.91 -0.41
N ALA A 279 29.04 -17.62 0.46
CA ALA A 279 28.16 -18.64 1.01
C ALA A 279 26.70 -18.19 1.00
N VAL A 280 25.82 -19.12 0.59
CA VAL A 280 24.36 -19.02 0.73
C VAL A 280 23.88 -20.09 1.71
N VAL A 281 23.27 -19.66 2.81
CA VAL A 281 22.87 -20.51 3.92
C VAL A 281 21.35 -20.51 4.11
N THR A 282 20.76 -21.68 4.32
CA THR A 282 19.31 -21.85 4.51
C THR A 282 18.88 -22.02 5.97
N ASP A 283 19.84 -22.15 6.89
CA ASP A 283 19.61 -22.31 8.33
C ASP A 283 20.43 -21.29 9.13
N CYS A 284 19.75 -20.30 9.71
CA CYS A 284 20.36 -19.28 10.58
C CYS A 284 20.29 -19.62 12.08
N SER A 285 19.73 -20.78 12.46
CA SER A 285 19.63 -21.21 13.87
C SER A 285 20.91 -21.80 14.44
N LYS A 286 21.88 -22.11 13.57
CA LYS A 286 23.12 -22.78 13.97
C LYS A 286 24.33 -21.88 13.74
N PRO A 287 25.38 -22.01 14.56
CA PRO A 287 26.64 -21.34 14.30
C PRO A 287 27.29 -21.89 13.02
N LEU A 288 27.99 -21.02 12.29
CA LEU A 288 28.64 -21.36 11.01
C LEU A 288 29.67 -22.49 11.09
N ASN A 289 30.15 -22.83 12.30
CA ASN A 289 31.11 -23.91 12.53
C ASN A 289 30.48 -25.28 12.80
N SER A 290 29.14 -25.36 12.91
CA SER A 290 28.42 -26.62 13.18
C SER A 290 28.29 -27.50 11.93
N SER A 291 28.43 -26.90 10.75
CA SER A 291 28.70 -27.54 9.46
C SER A 291 30.21 -27.45 9.18
N VAL A 292 30.81 -28.41 8.47
CA VAL A 292 32.27 -28.63 8.32
C VAL A 292 32.96 -27.54 7.45
N ILE A 293 32.72 -26.28 7.77
CA ILE A 293 33.20 -25.07 7.11
C ILE A 293 34.49 -24.62 7.82
N SER A 294 35.47 -24.09 7.08
CA SER A 294 36.47 -23.18 7.66
C SER A 294 35.95 -21.74 7.47
N PRO A 295 35.18 -21.17 8.42
CA PRO A 295 34.43 -19.94 8.18
C PRO A 295 35.35 -18.72 8.04
N SER A 296 36.63 -18.91 8.33
CA SER A 296 37.69 -17.91 8.21
C SER A 296 37.95 -17.44 6.77
N THR A 297 37.53 -18.15 5.72
CA THR A 297 37.78 -17.69 4.33
C THR A 297 36.62 -16.91 3.72
N ILE A 298 35.46 -16.93 4.37
CA ILE A 298 34.21 -16.35 3.84
C ILE A 298 34.30 -14.81 3.83
N ARG A 299 33.92 -14.24 2.69
CA ARG A 299 33.87 -12.79 2.42
C ARG A 299 32.45 -12.27 2.21
N ALA A 300 31.51 -13.11 1.76
CA ALA A 300 30.08 -12.78 1.71
C ALA A 300 29.22 -13.91 2.25
N LEU A 301 28.20 -13.56 3.01
CA LEU A 301 27.24 -14.50 3.58
C LEU A 301 25.83 -13.98 3.33
N HIS A 302 25.04 -14.77 2.62
CA HIS A 302 23.63 -14.51 2.32
C HIS A 302 22.78 -15.61 2.95
N PHE A 303 21.61 -15.23 3.45
CA PHE A 303 20.63 -16.20 3.93
C PHE A 303 19.46 -16.31 2.94
N GLN A 304 18.86 -17.51 2.89
CA GLN A 304 17.68 -17.76 2.08
C GLN A 304 16.67 -18.60 2.87
N GLY A 305 15.38 -18.25 2.80
CA GLY A 305 14.31 -19.07 3.38
C GLY A 305 14.29 -19.12 4.93
N CYS A 306 15.02 -18.22 5.60
CA CYS A 306 15.18 -18.20 7.06
C CYS A 306 14.08 -17.42 7.83
N GLY A 307 12.96 -17.09 7.17
CA GLY A 307 11.96 -16.16 7.70
C GLY A 307 11.21 -16.61 8.97
N ASN A 308 11.36 -17.87 9.41
CA ASN A 308 10.72 -18.41 10.61
C ASN A 308 11.74 -18.86 11.67
N VAL A 309 13.03 -18.57 11.48
CA VAL A 309 14.13 -19.11 12.30
C VAL A 309 14.86 -17.97 12.98
N VAL A 310 15.04 -18.08 14.30
CA VAL A 310 15.72 -17.06 15.12
C VAL A 310 17.22 -17.13 14.89
N LEU A 311 17.83 -15.97 14.67
CA LEU A 311 19.27 -15.83 14.46
C LEU A 311 20.08 -16.27 15.71
N HIS A 312 21.04 -17.16 15.52
CA HIS A 312 21.86 -17.68 16.62
C HIS A 312 22.84 -16.65 17.22
N GLY A 313 22.97 -16.63 18.55
CA GLY A 313 23.73 -15.60 19.30
C GLY A 313 25.24 -15.53 19.03
N VAL A 314 25.85 -16.62 18.55
CA VAL A 314 27.27 -16.69 18.13
C VAL A 314 27.43 -17.06 16.65
N ALA A 315 26.41 -16.76 15.83
CA ALA A 315 26.38 -17.17 14.43
C ALA A 315 27.64 -16.77 13.64
N PHE A 316 28.24 -15.61 13.97
CA PHE A 316 29.22 -14.95 13.11
C PHE A 316 30.66 -14.94 13.63
N SER A 317 30.93 -15.41 14.85
CA SER A 317 32.24 -15.29 15.52
C SER A 317 33.42 -15.90 14.75
N PHE A 318 33.15 -16.80 13.81
CA PHE A 318 34.17 -17.50 13.03
C PHE A 318 34.49 -16.83 11.68
N ALA A 319 33.66 -15.88 11.20
CA ALA A 319 33.75 -15.28 9.88
C ALA A 319 34.59 -13.98 9.86
N LYS A 320 35.84 -14.04 10.33
CA LYS A 320 36.70 -12.85 10.58
C LYS A 320 37.03 -11.99 9.34
N TYR A 321 36.86 -12.53 8.13
CA TYR A 321 37.15 -11.84 6.86
C TYR A 321 35.89 -11.42 6.10
N LEU A 322 34.72 -11.57 6.73
CA LEU A 322 33.43 -11.22 6.13
C LEU A 322 33.38 -9.73 5.80
N ARG A 323 32.96 -9.39 4.58
CA ARG A 323 32.77 -8.03 4.08
C ARG A 323 31.31 -7.70 3.81
N VAL A 324 30.53 -8.70 3.39
CA VAL A 324 29.09 -8.58 3.10
C VAL A 324 28.32 -9.57 3.98
N LEU A 325 27.36 -9.06 4.75
CA LEU A 325 26.39 -9.86 5.51
C LEU A 325 24.98 -9.40 5.13
N ASP A 326 24.22 -10.31 4.52
CA ASP A 326 22.83 -10.08 4.13
C ASP A 326 21.89 -10.97 4.96
N LEU A 327 21.14 -10.33 5.86
CA LEU A 327 20.14 -10.94 6.75
C LEU A 327 18.70 -10.63 6.31
N SER A 328 18.48 -10.10 5.10
CA SER A 328 17.15 -9.69 4.62
C SER A 328 16.12 -10.85 4.57
N ALA A 329 16.59 -12.09 4.46
CA ALA A 329 15.76 -13.28 4.48
C ALA A 329 15.59 -13.91 5.88
N CYS A 330 16.13 -13.30 6.93
CA CYS A 330 16.11 -13.80 8.31
C CYS A 330 15.04 -13.11 9.16
N PHE A 331 14.52 -13.83 10.16
CA PHE A 331 13.77 -13.21 11.26
C PHE A 331 14.73 -12.77 12.39
N ILE A 332 14.98 -11.47 12.49
CA ILE A 332 15.99 -10.92 13.41
C ILE A 332 15.31 -10.44 14.70
N GLN A 333 15.19 -11.33 15.69
CA GLN A 333 14.67 -10.92 17.00
C GLN A 333 15.61 -9.92 17.68
N LYS A 334 16.92 -10.21 17.70
CA LYS A 334 17.99 -9.34 18.22
C LYS A 334 19.25 -9.54 17.39
N LEU A 335 19.98 -8.46 17.09
CA LEU A 335 21.33 -8.56 16.54
C LEU A 335 22.32 -9.00 17.64
N PRO A 336 23.12 -10.06 17.43
CA PRO A 336 24.03 -10.56 18.44
C PRO A 336 25.24 -9.63 18.65
N ASP A 337 25.74 -9.55 19.88
CA ASP A 337 26.94 -8.76 20.23
C ASP A 337 28.19 -9.23 19.46
N SER A 338 28.23 -10.51 19.05
CA SER A 338 29.29 -11.08 18.23
C SER A 338 29.41 -10.43 16.84
N ILE A 339 28.42 -9.64 16.40
CA ILE A 339 28.52 -8.89 15.14
C ILE A 339 29.73 -7.96 15.14
N SER A 340 30.10 -7.43 16.31
CA SER A 340 31.26 -6.56 16.51
C SER A 340 32.61 -7.24 16.25
N GLU A 341 32.65 -8.57 16.19
CA GLU A 341 33.86 -9.34 15.86
C GLU A 341 34.18 -9.28 14.36
N LEU A 342 33.22 -8.90 13.51
CA LEU A 342 33.34 -8.81 12.06
C LEU A 342 34.06 -7.54 11.62
N ARG A 343 35.32 -7.37 12.05
CA ARG A 343 36.11 -6.13 11.83
C ARG A 343 36.41 -5.79 10.36
N GLN A 344 36.15 -6.73 9.43
CA GLN A 344 36.29 -6.50 7.99
C GLN A 344 34.95 -6.15 7.30
N LEU A 345 33.84 -6.15 8.04
CA LEU A 345 32.50 -5.94 7.50
C LEU A 345 32.38 -4.53 6.92
N ARG A 346 31.80 -4.45 5.72
CA ARG A 346 31.59 -3.20 4.97
C ARG A 346 30.15 -3.00 4.55
N TYR A 347 29.38 -4.08 4.45
CA TYR A 347 27.96 -4.09 4.11
C TYR A 347 27.21 -4.97 5.10
N LEU A 348 26.22 -4.37 5.77
CA LEU A 348 25.28 -5.06 6.64
C LEU A 348 23.85 -4.70 6.23
N ASN A 349 23.12 -5.69 5.73
CA ASN A 349 21.69 -5.58 5.46
C ASN A 349 20.93 -6.38 6.54
N ALA A 350 20.29 -5.69 7.47
CA ALA A 350 19.61 -6.27 8.63
C ALA A 350 18.24 -5.60 8.85
N PRO A 351 17.29 -5.73 7.92
CA PRO A 351 16.00 -5.08 8.05
C PRO A 351 15.13 -5.77 9.12
N ARG A 352 14.17 -5.02 9.66
CA ARG A 352 13.11 -5.51 10.57
C ARG A 352 13.61 -6.17 11.85
N VAL A 353 14.66 -5.62 12.45
CA VAL A 353 15.13 -6.03 13.77
C VAL A 353 14.04 -5.73 14.80
N GLN A 354 13.58 -6.75 15.52
CA GLN A 354 12.47 -6.61 16.48
C GLN A 354 12.90 -6.03 17.83
N ASN A 355 14.19 -6.07 18.16
CA ASN A 355 14.70 -5.55 19.42
C ASN A 355 14.66 -4.01 19.43
N GLN A 356 14.24 -3.44 20.56
CA GLN A 356 14.25 -2.00 20.81
C GLN A 356 15.67 -1.42 20.87
N MET A 357 16.68 -2.23 21.24
CA MET A 357 18.07 -1.80 21.33
C MET A 357 18.98 -2.54 20.34
N LEU A 358 19.80 -1.77 19.62
CA LEU A 358 20.96 -2.29 18.90
C LEU A 358 22.11 -2.58 19.89
N PRO A 359 22.94 -3.60 19.63
CA PRO A 359 24.11 -3.85 20.47
C PRO A 359 25.07 -2.66 20.39
N MET A 360 25.46 -2.10 21.53
CA MET A 360 26.40 -0.95 21.59
C MET A 360 27.71 -1.24 20.84
N SER A 361 28.11 -2.50 20.80
CA SER A 361 29.32 -2.97 20.11
C SER A 361 29.26 -2.87 18.58
N ILE A 362 28.10 -2.58 17.97
CA ILE A 362 27.99 -2.39 16.51
C ILE A 362 28.84 -1.22 16.00
N THR A 363 29.11 -0.22 16.86
CA THR A 363 29.97 0.92 16.53
C THR A 363 31.44 0.53 16.34
N ASN A 364 31.85 -0.65 16.82
CA ASN A 364 33.19 -1.20 16.59
C ASN A 364 33.44 -1.62 15.14
N LEU A 365 32.40 -1.64 14.30
CA LEU A 365 32.50 -1.95 12.86
C LEU A 365 33.05 -0.75 12.06
N SER A 366 34.29 -0.37 12.34
CA SER A 366 34.92 0.85 11.80
C SER A 366 35.11 0.87 10.28
N LYS A 367 34.98 -0.27 9.59
CA LYS A 367 35.03 -0.37 8.12
C LYS A 367 33.67 -0.41 7.45
N LEU A 368 32.58 -0.38 8.23
CA LEU A 368 31.22 -0.44 7.70
C LEU A 368 30.94 0.78 6.83
N LYS A 369 30.46 0.55 5.61
CA LYS A 369 30.08 1.58 4.64
C LYS A 369 28.58 1.63 4.39
N TYR A 370 27.89 0.49 4.52
CA TYR A 370 26.47 0.35 4.28
C TYR A 370 25.81 -0.35 5.47
N LEU A 371 24.79 0.30 6.03
CA LEU A 371 23.96 -0.22 7.11
C LEU A 371 22.48 -0.01 6.76
N ASN A 372 21.74 -1.11 6.61
CA ASN A 372 20.29 -1.08 6.44
C ASN A 372 19.61 -1.72 7.64
N LEU A 373 18.75 -0.94 8.30
CA LEU A 373 17.90 -1.34 9.43
C LEU A 373 16.43 -1.02 9.17
N HIS A 374 16.01 -0.88 7.90
CA HIS A 374 14.65 -0.59 7.48
C HIS A 374 13.60 -1.41 8.24
N GLY A 375 12.55 -0.74 8.74
CA GLY A 375 11.41 -1.35 9.40
C GLY A 375 11.73 -1.99 10.74
N SER A 376 12.84 -1.61 11.38
CA SER A 376 13.22 -2.13 12.70
C SER A 376 12.45 -1.42 13.83
N SER A 377 12.22 -2.13 14.93
CA SER A 377 11.52 -1.62 16.12
C SER A 377 12.45 -0.91 17.10
N ILE A 378 13.58 -0.37 16.62
CA ILE A 378 14.59 0.29 17.46
C ILE A 378 14.07 1.61 18.01
N THR A 379 14.40 1.92 19.27
CA THR A 379 13.99 3.17 19.94
C THR A 379 15.07 4.25 19.87
N SER A 380 16.34 3.83 19.77
CA SER A 380 17.49 4.73 19.63
C SER A 380 18.67 4.04 18.93
N LEU A 381 19.55 4.85 18.34
CA LEU A 381 20.86 4.40 17.87
C LEU A 381 21.87 4.40 19.03
N PRO A 382 22.91 3.54 18.99
CA PRO A 382 24.00 3.58 19.97
C PRO A 382 24.62 4.98 20.09
N GLY A 383 24.85 5.44 21.33
CA GLY A 383 25.43 6.75 21.61
C GLY A 383 26.72 7.07 20.82
N PRO A 384 27.66 6.13 20.65
CA PRO A 384 28.89 6.32 19.84
C PRO A 384 28.74 6.09 18.32
N ILE A 385 27.54 6.13 17.73
CA ILE A 385 27.35 5.87 16.28
C ILE A 385 28.24 6.77 15.40
N GLY A 386 28.51 8.01 15.83
CA GLY A 386 29.42 8.94 15.18
C GLY A 386 30.87 8.46 14.99
N GLU A 387 31.30 7.43 15.70
CA GLU A 387 32.63 6.85 15.56
C GLU A 387 32.79 6.04 14.26
N MET A 388 31.67 5.69 13.60
CA MET A 388 31.63 4.91 12.36
C MET A 388 31.95 5.78 11.12
N LYS A 389 33.13 6.39 11.09
CA LYS A 389 33.56 7.40 10.09
C LYS A 389 33.58 6.91 8.63
N CYS A 390 33.53 5.61 8.38
CA CYS A 390 33.47 5.04 7.03
C CYS A 390 32.05 4.82 6.52
N LEU A 391 31.03 5.05 7.36
CA LEU A 391 29.63 4.83 7.00
C LEU A 391 29.22 5.85 5.94
N LYS A 392 28.68 5.35 4.83
CA LYS A 392 28.23 6.12 3.67
C LYS A 392 26.72 6.05 3.47
N TYR A 393 26.15 4.87 3.70
CA TYR A 393 24.75 4.59 3.51
C TYR A 393 24.11 4.13 4.83
N LEU A 394 23.07 4.82 5.26
CA LEU A 394 22.27 4.49 6.43
C LEU A 394 20.76 4.56 6.09
N ASP A 395 20.10 3.41 6.15
CA ASP A 395 18.64 3.31 5.99
C ASP A 395 17.98 2.90 7.32
N LEU A 396 17.20 3.83 7.88
CA LEU A 396 16.35 3.63 9.06
C LEU A 396 14.87 3.81 8.71
N SER A 397 14.50 3.81 7.42
CA SER A 397 13.12 4.04 7.01
C SER A 397 12.16 3.06 7.71
N PHE A 398 10.95 3.50 8.02
CA PHE A 398 9.92 2.75 8.76
C PHE A 398 10.31 2.33 10.18
N CYS A 399 11.34 2.93 10.78
CA CYS A 399 11.63 2.75 12.22
C CYS A 399 10.75 3.68 13.06
N GLN A 400 9.47 3.35 13.20
CA GLN A 400 8.45 4.23 13.80
C GLN A 400 8.67 4.58 15.28
N HIS A 401 9.49 3.80 16.00
CA HIS A 401 9.76 3.97 17.42
C HIS A 401 11.03 4.76 17.75
N ILE A 402 11.81 5.16 16.73
CA ILE A 402 13.01 5.96 16.96
C ILE A 402 12.62 7.39 17.33
N ASN A 403 13.04 7.86 18.49
CA ASN A 403 12.62 9.16 19.02
C ASN A 403 13.62 10.29 18.72
N GLU A 404 14.92 9.98 18.66
CA GLU A 404 15.98 10.97 18.45
C GLU A 404 17.22 10.35 17.81
N LEU A 405 18.01 11.19 17.14
CA LEU A 405 19.36 10.85 16.69
C LEU A 405 20.38 11.30 17.76
N PRO A 406 21.37 10.47 18.13
CA PRO A 406 22.33 10.83 19.18
C PRO A 406 23.22 12.00 18.76
N CYS A 407 23.68 12.85 19.69
CA CYS A 407 24.53 14.00 19.35
C CYS A 407 25.83 13.63 18.62
N SER A 408 26.33 12.41 18.78
CA SER A 408 27.51 11.93 18.04
C SER A 408 27.24 11.75 16.54
N PHE A 409 25.97 11.75 16.08
CA PHE A 409 25.59 11.50 14.69
C PHE A 409 26.30 12.45 13.70
N VAL A 410 26.65 13.67 14.15
CA VAL A 410 27.47 14.64 13.39
C VAL A 410 28.86 14.11 13.00
N GLY A 411 29.35 13.06 13.67
CA GLY A 411 30.62 12.40 13.37
C GLY A 411 30.61 11.52 12.11
N LEU A 412 29.44 11.27 11.51
CA LEU A 412 29.27 10.49 10.28
C LEU A 412 29.62 11.30 9.02
N THR A 413 30.81 11.90 8.98
CA THR A 413 31.19 12.90 7.97
C THR A 413 31.34 12.35 6.53
N GLN A 414 31.25 11.04 6.30
CA GLN A 414 31.27 10.42 4.96
C GLN A 414 29.89 9.96 4.48
N LEU A 415 28.83 10.24 5.25
CA LEU A 415 27.48 9.81 4.93
C LEU A 415 27.00 10.50 3.65
N ASP A 416 26.73 9.71 2.61
CA ASP A 416 26.21 10.17 1.32
C ASP A 416 24.72 9.86 1.15
N HIS A 417 24.17 8.90 1.90
CA HIS A 417 22.77 8.50 1.85
C HIS A 417 22.21 8.30 3.25
N LEU A 418 21.17 9.07 3.57
CA LEU A 418 20.40 8.96 4.79
C LEU A 418 18.91 8.85 4.46
N ASP A 419 18.28 7.80 4.97
CA ASP A 419 16.85 7.57 4.83
C ASP A 419 16.20 7.38 6.19
N LEU A 420 15.34 8.32 6.54
CA LEU A 420 14.52 8.35 7.75
C LEU A 420 13.02 8.33 7.40
N SER A 421 12.66 7.98 6.16
CA SER A 421 11.27 8.05 5.72
C SER A 421 10.36 7.17 6.58
N ASN A 422 9.17 7.65 6.95
CA ASN A 422 8.21 6.98 7.83
C ASN A 422 8.72 6.72 9.27
N CYS A 423 9.65 7.54 9.75
CA CYS A 423 10.04 7.60 11.17
C CYS A 423 9.23 8.71 11.89
N SER A 424 7.95 8.49 12.14
CA SER A 424 7.06 9.54 12.69
C SER A 424 7.46 10.04 14.09
N GLY A 425 8.14 9.22 14.90
CA GLY A 425 8.58 9.59 16.25
C GLY A 425 9.86 10.42 16.31
N VAL A 426 10.64 10.48 15.22
CA VAL A 426 12.00 11.03 15.29
C VAL A 426 12.00 12.55 15.30
N LYS A 427 12.63 13.14 16.31
CA LYS A 427 12.92 14.56 16.39
C LYS A 427 14.17 14.87 15.56
N ILE A 428 13.97 15.60 14.47
CA ILE A 428 15.04 16.01 13.56
C ILE A 428 15.41 17.46 13.84
N PHE A 429 16.70 17.67 14.12
CA PHE A 429 17.32 18.99 14.23
C PHE A 429 18.18 19.23 12.98
N PRO A 430 17.81 20.14 12.06
CA PRO A 430 18.58 20.41 10.84
C PRO A 430 20.03 20.86 11.13
N GLU A 431 20.30 21.48 12.28
CA GLU A 431 21.64 21.85 12.72
C GLU A 431 22.57 20.62 12.84
N LEU A 432 22.03 19.45 13.19
CA LEU A 432 22.79 18.20 13.23
C LEU A 432 23.08 17.67 11.81
N LEU A 433 22.12 17.84 10.89
CA LEU A 433 22.27 17.39 9.49
C LEU A 433 23.25 18.26 8.71
N ALA A 434 23.37 19.55 9.04
CA ALA A 434 24.27 20.51 8.41
C ALA A 434 25.74 20.06 8.37
N TRP A 435 26.17 19.27 9.37
CA TRP A 435 27.52 18.75 9.47
C TRP A 435 27.82 17.60 8.50
N LEU A 436 26.79 17.02 7.90
CA LEU A 436 26.87 15.89 6.97
C LEU A 436 27.03 16.39 5.52
N THR A 437 28.09 17.17 5.27
CA THR A 437 28.31 17.89 4.01
C THR A 437 28.52 17.01 2.78
N GLU A 438 28.74 15.71 2.97
CA GLU A 438 28.85 14.71 1.88
C GLU A 438 27.49 14.11 1.46
N LEU A 439 26.38 14.51 2.08
CA LEU A 439 25.04 13.99 1.76
C LEU A 439 24.66 14.28 0.31
N VAL A 440 24.33 13.21 -0.41
CA VAL A 440 23.81 13.21 -1.78
C VAL A 440 22.32 12.86 -1.80
N HIS A 441 21.86 12.04 -0.85
CA HIS A 441 20.48 11.60 -0.74
C HIS A 441 19.98 11.74 0.69
N LEU A 442 18.89 12.48 0.85
CA LEU A 442 18.22 12.69 2.13
C LEU A 442 16.71 12.48 1.95
N ASP A 443 16.16 11.44 2.58
CA ASP A 443 14.72 11.18 2.62
C ASP A 443 14.19 11.30 4.06
N LEU A 444 13.35 12.31 4.28
CA LEU A 444 12.69 12.60 5.55
C LEU A 444 11.16 12.54 5.42
N ALA A 445 10.63 11.87 4.40
CA ALA A 445 9.19 11.80 4.18
C ALA A 445 8.46 11.20 5.39
N GLU A 446 7.31 11.76 5.77
CA GLU A 446 6.50 11.34 6.93
C GLU A 446 7.21 11.44 8.29
N CYS A 447 8.27 12.24 8.41
CA CYS A 447 8.84 12.60 9.72
C CYS A 447 8.00 13.72 10.35
N SER A 448 7.49 13.52 11.57
CA SER A 448 6.49 14.41 12.18
C SER A 448 7.07 15.56 13.01
N TYR A 449 8.35 15.47 13.42
CA TYR A 449 8.98 16.45 14.31
C TYR A 449 10.26 17.01 13.70
N PHE A 450 10.17 18.18 13.08
CA PHE A 450 11.31 18.95 12.59
C PHE A 450 11.43 20.21 13.45
N GLN A 451 12.52 20.39 14.20
CA GLN A 451 12.72 21.51 15.11
C GLN A 451 13.96 22.29 14.69
N GLY A 452 13.78 23.46 14.07
CA GLY A 452 14.85 24.34 13.61
C GLY A 452 14.46 25.12 12.35
N THR A 453 15.39 25.87 11.77
CA THR A 453 15.16 26.56 10.50
C THR A 453 15.57 25.69 9.32
N GLY A 454 14.70 25.59 8.31
CA GLY A 454 14.95 24.82 7.08
C GLY A 454 16.05 25.42 6.19
N GLU A 455 16.47 26.66 6.44
CA GLU A 455 17.52 27.38 5.71
C GLU A 455 18.83 26.59 5.67
N ILE A 456 19.16 25.96 6.79
CA ILE A 456 20.40 25.22 7.01
C ILE A 456 20.50 23.99 6.09
N LEU A 457 19.37 23.45 5.61
CA LEU A 457 19.40 22.38 4.60
C LEU A 457 20.02 22.86 3.28
N GLY A 458 19.99 24.17 3.00
CA GLY A 458 20.65 24.79 1.85
C GLY A 458 22.17 24.66 1.86
N ASP A 459 22.80 24.41 3.01
CA ASP A 459 24.24 24.22 3.12
C ASP A 459 24.70 22.84 2.58
N LEU A 460 23.76 21.90 2.40
CA LEU A 460 24.02 20.55 1.88
C LEU A 460 24.11 20.54 0.34
N THR A 461 25.03 21.33 -0.21
CA THR A 461 25.18 21.63 -1.65
C THR A 461 25.40 20.42 -2.57
N LYS A 462 25.81 19.26 -2.03
CA LYS A 462 25.97 17.99 -2.77
C LYS A 462 24.67 17.19 -2.93
N LEU A 463 23.56 17.62 -2.31
CA LEU A 463 22.29 16.91 -2.40
C LEU A 463 21.80 16.84 -3.84
N GLN A 464 21.52 15.60 -4.27
CA GLN A 464 20.90 15.27 -5.54
C GLN A 464 19.46 14.78 -5.35
N TYR A 465 19.13 14.26 -4.18
CA TYR A 465 17.79 13.81 -3.82
C TYR A 465 17.40 14.35 -2.44
N LEU A 466 16.30 15.10 -2.39
CA LEU A 466 15.70 15.61 -1.16
C LEU A 466 14.20 15.30 -1.17
N ASN A 467 13.73 14.58 -0.16
CA ASN A 467 12.31 14.29 0.02
C ASN A 467 11.85 14.70 1.42
N LEU A 468 10.92 15.66 1.47
CA LEU A 468 10.32 16.22 2.69
C LEU A 468 8.79 16.04 2.67
N SER A 469 8.29 15.06 1.92
CA SER A 469 6.85 14.83 1.72
C SER A 469 6.12 14.44 3.03
N GLN A 470 4.85 14.82 3.18
CA GLN A 470 4.01 14.59 4.35
C GLN A 470 2.57 14.25 3.92
N ARG A 471 2.01 13.13 4.40
CA ARG A 471 0.61 12.74 4.12
C ARG A 471 -0.38 13.22 5.17
N PHE A 472 0.09 13.45 6.39
CA PHE A 472 -0.75 13.85 7.51
C PHE A 472 -0.24 15.20 8.03
N SER A 473 -0.98 16.26 7.72
CA SER A 473 -0.63 17.66 7.99
C SER A 473 -0.56 17.96 9.50
N ARG A 474 0.58 17.72 10.14
CA ARG A 474 0.88 18.13 11.53
C ARG A 474 2.37 18.43 11.80
N VAL A 475 3.16 18.77 10.79
CA VAL A 475 4.51 19.32 11.04
C VAL A 475 4.40 20.83 11.17
N GLU A 476 4.71 21.34 12.36
CA GLU A 476 5.11 22.73 12.56
C GLU A 476 6.63 22.79 12.28
N ASN A 477 7.08 23.74 11.46
CA ASN A 477 8.49 24.21 11.32
C ASN A 477 9.38 23.67 10.16
N LEU A 478 8.99 23.77 8.88
CA LEU A 478 9.96 23.84 7.75
C LEU A 478 10.28 25.30 7.33
N VAL A 479 9.98 26.25 8.21
CA VAL A 479 10.21 27.68 8.00
C VAL A 479 11.70 27.94 7.76
N GLY A 480 12.05 28.70 6.73
CA GLY A 480 13.45 28.96 6.36
C GLY A 480 13.92 28.23 5.09
N LEU A 481 13.20 27.20 4.62
CA LEU A 481 13.66 26.42 3.45
C LEU A 481 13.72 27.27 2.17
N GLN A 482 12.86 28.29 2.05
CA GLN A 482 12.82 29.17 0.88
C GLN A 482 14.10 29.98 0.70
N GLU A 483 14.76 30.35 1.80
CA GLU A 483 16.01 31.11 1.79
C GLU A 483 17.20 30.25 1.34
N GLY A 484 17.18 28.94 1.63
CA GLY A 484 18.31 28.02 1.36
C GLY A 484 18.17 27.14 0.10
N ILE A 485 16.95 26.88 -0.41
CA ILE A 485 16.72 25.86 -1.45
C ILE A 485 17.50 26.13 -2.75
N SER A 486 17.71 27.41 -3.11
CA SER A 486 18.41 27.81 -4.33
C SER A 486 19.90 27.44 -4.34
N ASN A 487 20.48 27.19 -3.15
CA ASN A 487 21.88 26.76 -3.02
C ASN A 487 22.10 25.30 -3.44
N LEU A 488 21.04 24.48 -3.52
CA LEU A 488 21.12 23.05 -3.84
C LEU A 488 21.26 22.79 -5.35
N THR A 489 22.28 23.35 -5.98
CA THR A 489 22.44 23.35 -7.44
C THR A 489 22.65 21.96 -8.08
N GLU A 490 23.03 20.95 -7.30
CA GLU A 490 23.13 19.55 -7.74
C GLU A 490 21.80 18.79 -7.70
N LEU A 491 20.74 19.38 -7.15
CA LEU A 491 19.47 18.70 -6.89
C LEU A 491 18.80 18.21 -8.18
N ARG A 492 18.45 16.92 -8.20
CA ARG A 492 17.76 16.24 -9.31
C ARG A 492 16.34 15.83 -8.94
N TYR A 493 16.10 15.50 -7.68
CA TYR A 493 14.78 15.14 -7.17
C TYR A 493 14.43 16.02 -5.97
N LEU A 494 13.27 16.64 -6.02
CA LEU A 494 12.67 17.39 -4.91
C LEU A 494 11.24 16.90 -4.65
N GLY A 495 11.03 16.29 -3.48
CA GLY A 495 9.72 15.85 -3.01
C GLY A 495 9.19 16.75 -1.89
N LEU A 496 8.08 17.44 -2.14
CA LEU A 496 7.40 18.35 -1.22
C LEU A 496 5.90 18.04 -1.13
N SER A 497 5.51 16.78 -1.33
CA SER A 497 4.09 16.40 -1.33
C SER A 497 3.47 16.70 0.04
N GLY A 498 2.37 17.44 0.10
CA GLY A 498 1.67 17.81 1.34
C GLY A 498 2.48 18.56 2.40
N SER A 499 3.70 19.03 2.08
CA SER A 499 4.59 19.71 3.03
C SER A 499 4.61 21.23 2.91
N MET A 500 4.03 21.81 1.85
CA MET A 500 4.11 23.25 1.59
C MET A 500 3.46 24.09 2.71
N ALA A 501 2.39 23.60 3.33
CA ALA A 501 1.77 24.29 4.48
C ALA A 501 2.70 24.40 5.70
N SER A 502 3.68 23.50 5.85
CA SER A 502 4.66 23.56 6.95
C SER A 502 5.83 24.52 6.68
N ILE A 503 6.00 24.94 5.42
CA ILE A 503 6.98 25.95 5.01
C ILE A 503 6.43 27.35 5.30
N PHE A 504 5.12 27.57 5.12
CA PHE A 504 4.48 28.87 5.24
C PHE A 504 3.49 28.90 6.43
N CYS A 505 3.81 29.63 7.51
CA CYS A 505 2.93 29.76 8.69
C CYS A 505 1.54 30.38 8.37
N SER A 506 1.48 31.22 7.33
CA SER A 506 0.25 31.73 6.71
C SER A 506 0.62 32.34 5.35
N PRO A 507 0.49 31.59 4.25
CA PRO A 507 1.01 32.02 2.94
C PRO A 507 0.21 33.20 2.37
N LEU A 508 0.90 34.28 2.01
CA LEU A 508 0.42 35.17 0.95
C LEU A 508 0.71 34.53 -0.41
N THR A 509 -0.02 34.91 -1.45
CA THR A 509 0.23 34.43 -2.82
C THR A 509 1.67 34.70 -3.28
N ASP A 510 2.25 35.80 -2.80
CA ASP A 510 3.59 36.26 -3.17
C ASP A 510 4.69 35.34 -2.58
N ASP A 511 4.47 34.75 -1.41
CA ASP A 511 5.43 33.83 -0.77
C ASP A 511 5.55 32.52 -1.55
N LEU A 512 4.43 31.99 -2.04
CA LEU A 512 4.40 30.80 -2.88
C LEU A 512 5.13 31.04 -4.21
N GLU A 513 4.89 32.19 -4.85
CA GLU A 513 5.55 32.54 -6.12
C GLU A 513 7.06 32.71 -5.93
N GLY A 514 7.50 33.38 -4.85
CA GLY A 514 8.92 33.54 -4.53
C GLY A 514 9.63 32.20 -4.26
N PHE A 515 8.96 31.25 -3.60
CA PHE A 515 9.54 29.93 -3.36
C PHE A 515 9.63 29.09 -4.64
N ILE A 516 8.60 29.09 -5.49
CA ILE A 516 8.67 28.38 -6.78
C ILE A 516 9.70 29.03 -7.71
N ASP A 517 9.88 30.36 -7.69
CA ASP A 517 10.95 31.01 -8.45
C ASP A 517 12.33 30.56 -7.97
N SER A 518 12.52 30.43 -6.64
CA SER A 518 13.74 29.89 -6.05
C SER A 518 14.00 28.44 -6.51
N ILE A 519 12.99 27.56 -6.48
CA ILE A 519 13.10 26.19 -7.03
C ILE A 519 13.42 26.22 -8.53
N SER A 520 12.85 27.17 -9.27
CA SER A 520 13.04 27.31 -10.72
C SER A 520 14.46 27.73 -11.11
N THR A 521 15.29 28.16 -10.16
CA THR A 521 16.72 28.43 -10.39
C THR A 521 17.59 27.17 -10.43
N LEU A 522 17.07 26.01 -10.02
CA LEU A 522 17.83 24.77 -9.91
C LEU A 522 18.16 24.16 -11.29
N PRO A 523 19.44 24.11 -11.72
CA PRO A 523 19.80 23.79 -13.09
C PRO A 523 19.71 22.29 -13.44
N ASN A 524 19.71 21.43 -12.42
CA ASN A 524 19.77 19.98 -12.57
C ASN A 524 18.48 19.25 -12.19
N LEU A 525 17.40 19.97 -11.86
CA LEU A 525 16.17 19.35 -11.38
C LEU A 525 15.48 18.54 -12.48
N GLU A 526 15.26 17.26 -12.20
CA GLU A 526 14.69 16.26 -13.11
C GLU A 526 13.29 15.83 -12.67
N HIS A 527 13.02 15.81 -11.36
CA HIS A 527 11.76 15.40 -10.78
C HIS A 527 11.33 16.37 -9.68
N LEU A 528 10.13 16.93 -9.80
CA LEU A 528 9.53 17.81 -8.82
C LEU A 528 8.15 17.27 -8.43
N ASN A 529 7.97 16.91 -7.16
CA ASN A 529 6.71 16.44 -6.62
C ASN A 529 6.13 17.47 -5.64
N LEU A 530 5.06 18.13 -6.06
CA LEU A 530 4.28 19.11 -5.32
C LEU A 530 2.85 18.62 -5.02
N SER A 531 2.57 17.32 -5.16
CA SER A 531 1.24 16.73 -4.95
C SER A 531 0.68 16.99 -3.55
N ARG A 532 -0.63 16.85 -3.34
CA ARG A 532 -1.31 16.94 -2.02
C ARG A 532 -1.13 18.27 -1.30
N ASN A 533 -0.80 19.33 -2.03
CA ASN A 533 -0.64 20.67 -1.47
C ASN A 533 -1.86 21.53 -1.82
N SER A 534 -2.85 21.55 -0.93
CA SER A 534 -4.08 22.36 -1.07
C SER A 534 -3.81 23.87 -1.05
N ILE A 535 -2.65 24.30 -0.56
CA ILE A 535 -2.17 25.70 -0.62
C ILE A 535 -1.86 26.18 -2.05
N ILE A 536 -1.50 25.27 -2.96
CA ILE A 536 -1.12 25.65 -4.33
C ILE A 536 -2.37 25.98 -5.12
N THR A 537 -2.55 27.27 -5.43
CA THR A 537 -3.70 27.76 -6.22
C THR A 537 -3.35 28.00 -7.69
N PHE A 538 -2.08 28.23 -8.02
CA PHE A 538 -1.56 28.29 -9.39
C PHE A 538 -0.08 27.93 -9.41
N ILE A 539 0.45 27.58 -10.58
CA ILE A 539 1.89 27.44 -10.81
C ILE A 539 2.40 28.66 -11.62
N PRO A 540 3.48 29.34 -11.21
CA PRO A 540 4.01 30.51 -11.91
C PRO A 540 4.81 30.16 -13.17
N GLU A 541 4.89 31.11 -14.11
CA GLU A 541 5.58 30.96 -15.42
C GLU A 541 7.09 30.66 -15.29
N CYS A 542 7.70 30.98 -14.15
CA CYS A 542 9.11 30.68 -13.90
C CYS A 542 9.44 29.18 -13.90
N ILE A 543 8.45 28.30 -13.71
CA ILE A 543 8.65 26.84 -13.72
C ILE A 543 9.28 26.33 -15.03
N ALA A 544 9.06 27.04 -16.15
CA ALA A 544 9.65 26.70 -17.44
C ALA A 544 11.17 26.97 -17.53
N LYS A 545 11.77 27.65 -16.53
CA LYS A 545 13.23 27.77 -16.42
C LYS A 545 13.90 26.41 -16.16
N LEU A 546 13.17 25.42 -15.64
CA LEU A 546 13.67 24.08 -15.32
C LEU A 546 13.86 23.21 -16.58
N ARG A 547 14.95 23.43 -17.30
CA ARG A 547 15.21 22.80 -18.62
C ARG A 547 15.40 21.28 -18.59
N LYS A 548 15.75 20.69 -17.45
CA LYS A 548 15.96 19.23 -17.30
C LYS A 548 14.78 18.49 -16.66
N LEU A 549 13.69 19.19 -16.35
CA LEU A 549 12.55 18.59 -15.65
C LEU A 549 11.86 17.56 -16.53
N HIS A 550 11.84 16.31 -16.07
CA HIS A 550 11.17 15.17 -16.71
C HIS A 550 9.79 14.91 -16.11
N THR A 551 9.62 15.13 -14.81
CA THR A 551 8.39 14.85 -14.08
C THR A 551 8.00 16.02 -13.20
N LEU A 552 6.78 16.51 -13.40
CA LEU A 552 6.10 17.43 -12.50
C LEU A 552 4.84 16.75 -11.96
N ASP A 553 4.83 16.43 -10.67
CA ASP A 553 3.67 15.86 -10.00
C ASP A 553 2.94 16.93 -9.18
N LEU A 554 1.70 17.21 -9.55
CA LEU A 554 0.78 18.14 -8.92
C LEU A 554 -0.49 17.42 -8.44
N SER A 555 -0.51 16.08 -8.42
CA SER A 555 -1.72 15.32 -8.10
C SER A 555 -2.29 15.65 -6.71
N ASP A 556 -3.60 15.50 -6.53
CA ASP A 556 -4.32 15.78 -5.29
C ASP A 556 -4.10 17.22 -4.75
N CYS A 557 -3.76 18.19 -5.62
CA CYS A 557 -3.73 19.62 -5.29
C CYS A 557 -5.11 20.24 -5.54
N ASP A 558 -6.02 20.06 -4.59
CA ASP A 558 -7.45 20.33 -4.75
C ASP A 558 -7.78 21.76 -5.19
N ASN A 559 -7.02 22.77 -4.71
CA ASN A 559 -7.25 24.18 -5.02
C ASN A 559 -6.48 24.69 -6.24
N LEU A 560 -5.71 23.84 -6.94
CA LEU A 560 -4.92 24.25 -8.10
C LEU A 560 -5.85 24.69 -9.23
N GLY A 561 -5.92 25.99 -9.47
CA GLY A 561 -6.83 26.63 -10.41
C GLY A 561 -6.24 26.93 -11.79
N ARG A 562 -4.90 27.09 -11.91
CA ARG A 562 -4.23 27.43 -13.18
C ARG A 562 -2.83 26.83 -13.29
N ILE A 563 -2.46 26.44 -14.50
CA ILE A 563 -1.11 26.01 -14.90
C ILE A 563 -0.58 26.98 -15.96
N PRO A 564 0.71 27.37 -15.93
CA PRO A 564 1.26 28.39 -16.82
C PRO A 564 1.41 27.86 -18.24
N GLY A 565 1.24 28.75 -19.22
CA GLY A 565 1.29 28.40 -20.63
C GLY A 565 2.70 27.96 -21.07
N SER A 566 3.73 28.42 -20.38
CA SER A 566 5.13 28.05 -20.63
C SER A 566 5.46 26.57 -20.39
N ILE A 567 4.63 25.80 -19.68
CA ILE A 567 4.82 24.34 -19.56
C ILE A 567 4.84 23.67 -20.95
N ALA A 568 4.06 24.19 -21.90
CA ALA A 568 4.04 23.68 -23.28
C ALA A 568 5.38 23.88 -24.02
N SER A 569 6.29 24.71 -23.50
CA SER A 569 7.62 24.96 -24.07
C SER A 569 8.74 24.12 -23.45
N MET A 570 8.42 23.24 -22.50
CA MET A 570 9.40 22.40 -21.80
C MET A 570 9.70 21.10 -22.56
N ASP A 571 10.75 21.09 -23.38
CA ASP A 571 11.08 19.97 -24.28
C ASP A 571 11.38 18.62 -23.57
N ASN A 572 11.85 18.65 -22.33
CA ASN A 572 12.25 17.44 -21.58
C ASN A 572 11.15 16.89 -20.66
N LEU A 573 10.02 17.60 -20.51
CA LEU A 573 8.93 17.19 -19.62
C LEU A 573 8.18 15.99 -20.22
N LYS A 574 8.29 14.84 -19.57
CA LYS A 574 7.67 13.58 -19.99
C LYS A 574 6.37 13.28 -19.25
N ILE A 575 6.30 13.69 -17.98
CA ILE A 575 5.19 13.36 -17.08
C ILE A 575 4.72 14.64 -16.39
N LEU A 576 3.46 15.01 -16.62
CA LEU A 576 2.73 16.02 -15.86
C LEU A 576 1.54 15.32 -15.19
N ASN A 577 1.61 15.09 -13.89
CA ASN A 577 0.54 14.43 -13.14
C ASN A 577 -0.33 15.48 -12.44
N VAL A 578 -1.59 15.62 -12.89
CA VAL A 578 -2.59 16.54 -12.30
C VAL A 578 -3.84 15.78 -11.83
N LYS A 579 -3.69 14.48 -11.54
CA LYS A 579 -4.78 13.64 -11.06
C LYS A 579 -5.31 14.21 -9.73
N GLY A 580 -6.62 14.41 -9.58
CA GLY A 580 -7.20 14.94 -8.33
C GLY A 580 -7.19 16.47 -8.20
N CYS A 581 -6.67 17.22 -9.17
CA CYS A 581 -6.75 18.69 -9.18
C CYS A 581 -8.11 19.16 -9.72
N ASP A 582 -9.15 19.14 -8.89
CA ASP A 582 -10.52 19.36 -9.34
C ASP A 582 -10.85 20.81 -9.73
N GLN A 583 -10.09 21.81 -9.25
CA GLN A 583 -10.30 23.25 -9.54
C GLN A 583 -9.57 23.78 -10.79
N LEU A 584 -8.78 22.93 -11.46
CA LEU A 584 -7.89 23.36 -12.55
C LEU A 584 -8.68 23.82 -13.78
N ASN A 585 -8.63 25.11 -14.09
CA ASN A 585 -9.10 25.68 -15.35
C ASN A 585 -8.00 25.54 -16.42
N GLU A 586 -8.32 24.98 -17.60
CA GLU A 586 -7.28 24.70 -18.60
C GLU A 586 -6.61 25.97 -19.19
N PRO A 587 -5.28 25.91 -19.46
CA PRO A 587 -4.57 26.86 -20.31
C PRO A 587 -4.91 26.63 -21.79
N LYS A 588 -5.14 27.71 -22.54
CA LYS A 588 -5.46 27.72 -23.99
C LYS A 588 -4.32 27.19 -24.92
N ILE A 589 -3.33 26.45 -24.40
CA ILE A 589 -2.05 26.18 -25.10
C ILE A 589 -1.58 24.74 -24.85
N PHE A 590 -2.20 23.75 -25.47
CA PHE A 590 -1.59 22.43 -25.64
C PHE A 590 -1.53 22.07 -27.13
N ARG A 591 -0.30 21.88 -27.66
CA ARG A 591 -0.05 21.37 -29.01
C ARG A 591 0.02 19.83 -29.02
N PRO A 592 -0.24 19.15 -30.15
CA PRO A 592 -0.68 17.75 -30.22
C PRO A 592 0.41 16.67 -30.11
N ASN A 593 1.67 16.99 -29.75
CA ASN A 593 2.79 16.05 -29.93
C ASN A 593 3.36 15.41 -28.66
N SER A 594 2.77 15.61 -27.48
CA SER A 594 3.10 14.82 -26.28
C SER A 594 2.04 13.72 -26.07
N PHE A 595 2.39 12.48 -26.44
CA PHE A 595 1.55 11.30 -26.27
C PHE A 595 1.49 10.86 -24.79
N ALA A 596 0.69 11.57 -23.99
CA ALA A 596 0.12 11.10 -22.73
C ALA A 596 -1.06 12.02 -22.34
N LEU A 597 -2.15 11.98 -23.12
CA LEU A 597 -3.32 12.81 -22.82
C LEU A 597 -4.12 12.19 -21.67
N LEU A 598 -4.24 13.02 -20.64
CA LEU A 598 -4.71 12.85 -19.26
C LEU A 598 -5.93 11.94 -19.05
N PRO A 599 -6.03 11.24 -17.89
CA PRO A 599 -7.26 10.55 -17.47
C PRO A 599 -8.42 11.50 -17.16
N HIS A 600 -8.23 12.82 -17.17
CA HIS A 600 -9.25 13.84 -16.94
C HIS A 600 -9.30 14.83 -18.11
N PHE A 601 -10.47 15.02 -18.71
CA PHE A 601 -10.73 15.89 -19.85
C PHE A 601 -11.86 16.87 -19.50
N VAL A 602 -11.61 18.17 -19.65
CA VAL A 602 -12.58 19.23 -19.36
C VAL A 602 -13.13 19.78 -20.67
N VAL A 603 -14.45 19.77 -20.87
CA VAL A 603 -15.06 20.37 -22.06
C VAL A 603 -15.04 21.89 -21.93
N HIS A 604 -14.58 22.59 -22.97
CA HIS A 604 -14.70 24.03 -23.13
C HIS A 604 -15.29 24.39 -24.48
N SER A 605 -15.87 25.57 -24.57
CA SER A 605 -16.43 26.13 -25.81
C SER A 605 -15.87 27.53 -26.02
N ASP A 606 -15.37 27.82 -27.23
CA ASP A 606 -14.83 29.15 -27.51
C ASP A 606 -15.94 30.21 -27.44
N ASP A 607 -15.61 31.39 -26.91
CA ASP A 607 -16.50 32.57 -26.78
C ASP A 607 -16.96 33.13 -28.15
N GLY A 608 -16.60 32.46 -29.26
CA GLY A 608 -16.91 32.79 -30.66
C GLY A 608 -17.60 31.66 -31.44
N GLY A 609 -18.50 30.89 -30.82
CA GLY A 609 -19.62 30.26 -31.54
C GLY A 609 -19.41 29.03 -32.44
N SER A 610 -18.20 28.49 -32.68
CA SER A 610 -18.03 27.45 -33.72
C SER A 610 -18.09 25.97 -33.28
N SER A 611 -17.50 25.57 -32.14
CA SER A 611 -17.50 24.16 -31.68
C SER A 611 -17.03 24.01 -30.23
N SER A 612 -17.24 22.84 -29.62
CA SER A 612 -16.58 22.43 -28.36
C SER A 612 -15.30 21.62 -28.61
N ASN A 613 -14.38 21.60 -27.65
CA ASN A 613 -13.10 20.89 -27.75
C ASN A 613 -13.23 19.36 -27.65
N ILE A 614 -14.42 18.81 -27.38
CA ILE A 614 -14.61 17.39 -27.07
C ILE A 614 -14.16 16.45 -28.19
N SER A 615 -14.13 16.92 -29.44
CA SER A 615 -13.65 16.18 -30.61
C SER A 615 -12.14 15.82 -30.55
N LEU A 616 -11.35 16.52 -29.72
CA LEU A 616 -9.93 16.21 -29.48
C LEU A 616 -9.73 14.83 -28.84
N LEU A 617 -10.74 14.31 -28.12
CA LEU A 617 -10.71 12.96 -27.55
C LEU A 617 -10.69 11.85 -28.62
N ARG A 618 -10.90 12.16 -29.91
CA ARG A 618 -10.84 11.16 -30.99
C ARG A 618 -9.51 10.40 -31.00
N GLN A 619 -8.39 11.05 -30.71
CA GLN A 619 -7.05 10.47 -30.77
C GLN A 619 -6.57 9.85 -29.43
N ALA A 620 -7.33 9.99 -28.34
CA ALA A 620 -6.94 9.51 -27.01
C ALA A 620 -7.38 8.05 -26.74
N TYR A 621 -6.55 7.26 -26.05
CA TYR A 621 -6.86 5.87 -25.67
C TYR A 621 -6.43 5.54 -24.23
N PRO A 622 -6.97 6.23 -23.21
CA PRO A 622 -6.59 5.98 -21.82
C PRO A 622 -7.28 4.72 -21.25
N ASP A 623 -6.75 4.22 -20.12
CA ASP A 623 -7.36 3.12 -19.36
C ASP A 623 -8.48 3.64 -18.43
N GLU A 624 -8.41 4.91 -18.02
CA GLU A 624 -9.41 5.65 -17.23
C GLU A 624 -9.69 6.99 -17.91
N LEU A 625 -10.97 7.37 -18.02
CA LEU A 625 -11.38 8.64 -18.63
C LEU A 625 -12.47 9.32 -17.80
N LYS A 626 -12.21 10.53 -17.32
CA LYS A 626 -13.18 11.44 -16.68
C LYS A 626 -13.43 12.61 -17.62
N ILE A 627 -14.67 12.81 -18.07
CA ILE A 627 -15.07 13.94 -18.91
C ILE A 627 -15.95 14.87 -18.08
N THR A 628 -15.48 16.09 -17.78
CA THR A 628 -16.20 17.11 -17.02
C THR A 628 -16.71 18.25 -17.89
N ARG A 629 -17.66 19.02 -17.35
CA ARG A 629 -18.29 20.18 -18.01
C ARG A 629 -19.03 19.85 -19.30
N LEU A 630 -19.61 18.66 -19.38
CA LEU A 630 -20.33 18.18 -20.57
C LEU A 630 -21.50 19.09 -20.99
N GLU A 631 -21.97 20.00 -20.14
CA GLU A 631 -22.95 21.05 -20.48
C GLU A 631 -22.50 22.02 -21.60
N LEU A 632 -21.19 22.09 -21.85
CA LEU A 632 -20.58 22.98 -22.85
C LEU A 632 -20.47 22.36 -24.24
N VAL A 633 -20.90 21.10 -24.43
CA VAL A 633 -20.95 20.46 -25.75
C VAL A 633 -22.01 21.17 -26.61
N LYS A 634 -21.58 21.78 -27.71
CA LYS A 634 -22.44 22.60 -28.57
C LYS A 634 -23.23 21.77 -29.59
N PHE A 635 -22.64 20.69 -30.12
CA PHE A 635 -23.29 19.84 -31.13
C PHE A 635 -23.13 18.35 -30.79
N ALA A 636 -24.22 17.58 -30.91
CA ALA A 636 -24.21 16.14 -30.63
C ALA A 636 -23.20 15.38 -31.52
N GLN A 637 -22.98 15.86 -32.75
CA GLN A 637 -22.00 15.32 -33.70
C GLN A 637 -20.57 15.37 -33.15
N GLU A 638 -20.24 16.34 -32.29
CA GLU A 638 -18.91 16.44 -31.68
C GLU A 638 -18.67 15.27 -30.72
N ALA A 639 -19.64 14.98 -29.85
CA ALA A 639 -19.64 13.84 -28.95
C ALA A 639 -19.60 12.50 -29.71
N GLN A 640 -20.40 12.40 -30.78
CA GLN A 640 -20.40 11.23 -31.67
C GLN A 640 -19.01 10.97 -32.28
N SER A 641 -18.29 12.04 -32.62
CA SER A 641 -17.00 11.95 -33.30
C SER A 641 -15.87 11.35 -32.46
N ILE A 642 -16.05 11.24 -31.14
CA ILE A 642 -15.12 10.61 -30.20
C ILE A 642 -15.14 9.09 -30.35
N ASN A 643 -16.31 8.53 -30.68
CA ASN A 643 -16.54 7.09 -30.85
C ASN A 643 -16.05 6.27 -29.64
N LEU A 644 -16.55 6.61 -28.44
CA LEU A 644 -16.17 5.98 -27.16
C LEU A 644 -16.26 4.44 -27.20
N MET A 645 -17.29 3.91 -27.86
CA MET A 645 -17.50 2.45 -28.01
C MET A 645 -16.33 1.70 -28.67
N LYS A 646 -15.49 2.36 -29.47
CA LYS A 646 -14.29 1.76 -30.08
C LYS A 646 -13.04 1.83 -29.19
N LYS A 647 -13.08 2.54 -28.06
CA LYS A 647 -11.93 2.74 -27.17
C LYS A 647 -11.85 1.61 -26.12
N LEU A 648 -11.53 0.40 -26.58
CA LEU A 648 -11.55 -0.84 -25.79
C LEU A 648 -10.55 -0.92 -24.60
N ARG A 649 -9.71 0.10 -24.39
CA ARG A 649 -8.80 0.18 -23.23
C ARG A 649 -9.46 0.75 -21.98
N ILE A 650 -10.54 1.51 -22.14
CA ILE A 650 -11.19 2.18 -21.01
C ILE A 650 -11.86 1.13 -20.12
N GLU A 651 -11.36 1.02 -18.89
CA GLU A 651 -11.97 0.21 -17.82
C GLU A 651 -12.78 1.07 -16.84
N LYS A 652 -12.49 2.36 -16.75
CA LYS A 652 -13.18 3.33 -15.87
C LYS A 652 -13.60 4.59 -16.64
N LEU A 653 -14.86 4.98 -16.53
CA LEU A 653 -15.41 6.14 -17.22
C LEU A 653 -16.27 6.98 -16.27
N LYS A 654 -15.96 8.27 -16.14
CA LYS A 654 -16.79 9.25 -15.45
C LYS A 654 -17.29 10.31 -16.44
N LEU A 655 -18.60 10.55 -16.47
CA LEU A 655 -19.24 11.62 -17.24
C LEU A 655 -19.89 12.61 -16.29
N ASP A 656 -19.45 13.86 -16.32
CA ASP A 656 -19.75 14.84 -15.30
C ASP A 656 -20.22 16.17 -15.92
N TRP A 657 -21.39 16.62 -15.47
CA TRP A 657 -21.99 17.91 -15.80
C TRP A 657 -21.97 18.80 -14.57
N THR A 658 -21.66 20.08 -14.74
CA THR A 658 -21.76 21.04 -13.64
C THR A 658 -23.21 21.25 -13.24
N THR A 659 -23.56 21.01 -11.98
CA THR A 659 -24.91 21.21 -11.45
C THR A 659 -25.32 22.68 -11.59
N HIS A 660 -26.56 22.95 -12.02
CA HIS A 660 -27.13 24.28 -12.27
C HIS A 660 -26.51 25.15 -13.38
N ALA A 661 -25.47 24.69 -14.09
CA ALA A 661 -24.91 25.43 -15.22
C ALA A 661 -25.88 25.52 -16.43
N GLN A 662 -25.76 26.57 -17.25
CA GLN A 662 -26.52 26.66 -18.49
C GLN A 662 -26.09 25.55 -19.47
N ARG A 663 -27.07 24.86 -20.07
CA ARG A 663 -26.84 23.76 -21.00
C ARG A 663 -26.90 24.26 -22.44
N SER A 664 -25.88 23.94 -23.24
CA SER A 664 -25.89 24.25 -24.69
C SER A 664 -26.80 23.31 -25.48
N LEU A 665 -26.86 22.05 -25.06
CA LEU A 665 -27.76 21.01 -25.57
C LEU A 665 -28.46 20.31 -24.42
N GLU A 666 -29.58 19.65 -24.69
CA GLU A 666 -30.16 18.75 -23.70
C GLU A 666 -29.17 17.60 -23.40
N ASP A 667 -28.90 17.35 -22.12
CA ASP A 667 -27.90 16.35 -21.69
C ASP A 667 -28.18 14.95 -22.30
N ILE A 668 -29.45 14.59 -22.54
CA ILE A 668 -29.82 13.35 -23.24
C ILE A 668 -29.26 13.26 -24.66
N GLN A 669 -29.16 14.38 -25.39
CA GLN A 669 -28.61 14.41 -26.74
C GLN A 669 -27.10 14.17 -26.73
N VAL A 670 -26.40 14.70 -25.72
CA VAL A 670 -24.96 14.45 -25.53
C VAL A 670 -24.72 13.01 -25.10
N LEU A 671 -25.42 12.54 -24.06
CA LEU A 671 -25.26 11.19 -23.53
C LEU A 671 -25.67 10.10 -24.54
N ARG A 672 -26.62 10.38 -25.45
CA ARG A 672 -27.01 9.46 -26.52
C ARG A 672 -25.83 9.10 -27.44
N GLU A 673 -24.94 10.05 -27.70
CA GLU A 673 -23.80 9.85 -28.59
C GLU A 673 -22.55 9.33 -27.84
N LEU A 674 -22.48 9.48 -26.51
CA LEU A 674 -21.38 9.00 -25.65
C LEU A 674 -21.59 7.54 -25.19
N VAL A 675 -21.73 6.60 -26.14
CA VAL A 675 -21.88 5.16 -25.83
C VAL A 675 -20.54 4.58 -25.33
N PRO A 676 -20.45 4.05 -24.09
CA PRO A 676 -19.20 3.50 -23.57
C PRO A 676 -18.79 2.15 -24.19
N PRO A 677 -17.52 1.74 -24.09
CA PRO A 677 -17.05 0.43 -24.57
C PRO A 677 -17.50 -0.72 -23.66
N SER A 678 -17.70 -1.91 -24.23
CA SER A 678 -18.17 -3.10 -23.48
C SER A 678 -17.15 -3.69 -22.49
N THR A 679 -15.90 -3.20 -22.54
CA THR A 679 -14.81 -3.52 -21.61
C THR A 679 -14.92 -2.79 -20.27
N LEU A 680 -15.81 -1.81 -20.17
CA LEU A 680 -15.96 -0.95 -19.00
C LEU A 680 -16.35 -1.74 -17.74
N LYS A 681 -15.64 -1.49 -16.63
CA LYS A 681 -15.87 -2.10 -15.32
C LYS A 681 -16.46 -1.11 -14.31
N GLU A 682 -16.10 0.17 -14.40
CA GLU A 682 -16.60 1.22 -13.50
C GLU A 682 -17.19 2.38 -14.31
N PHE A 683 -18.41 2.78 -13.98
CA PHE A 683 -19.12 3.87 -14.66
C PHE A 683 -19.72 4.86 -13.67
N GLU A 684 -19.41 6.13 -13.83
CA GLU A 684 -19.89 7.21 -12.97
C GLU A 684 -20.57 8.29 -13.81
N ILE A 685 -21.77 8.73 -13.40
CA ILE A 685 -22.51 9.81 -14.05
C ILE A 685 -22.96 10.85 -13.02
N HIS A 686 -22.55 12.10 -13.21
CA HIS A 686 -22.77 13.19 -12.27
C HIS A 686 -23.47 14.38 -12.94
N GLY A 687 -24.42 15.02 -12.25
CA GLY A 687 -25.00 16.30 -12.68
C GLY A 687 -25.92 16.26 -13.92
N TYR A 688 -26.26 15.07 -14.41
CA TYR A 688 -27.08 14.88 -15.60
C TYR A 688 -28.53 15.35 -15.37
N ASN A 689 -29.00 16.28 -16.21
CA ASN A 689 -30.19 17.09 -15.94
C ASN A 689 -31.35 16.85 -16.93
N SER A 690 -31.50 15.62 -17.45
CA SER A 690 -32.66 15.23 -18.27
C SER A 690 -33.62 14.29 -17.53
N LYS A 691 -34.88 14.25 -17.96
CA LYS A 691 -35.94 13.45 -17.29
C LYS A 691 -35.77 11.94 -17.40
N ARG A 692 -35.08 11.48 -18.45
CA ARG A 692 -34.92 10.08 -18.83
C ARG A 692 -33.53 9.86 -19.40
N PHE A 693 -33.10 8.61 -19.48
CA PHE A 693 -31.84 8.19 -20.10
C PHE A 693 -32.02 7.79 -21.57
N PRO A 694 -30.95 7.84 -22.40
CA PRO A 694 -30.98 7.34 -23.78
C PRO A 694 -31.17 5.81 -23.85
N SER A 695 -31.55 5.32 -25.03
CA SER A 695 -31.89 3.90 -25.26
C SER A 695 -30.78 2.92 -24.85
N TRP A 696 -29.51 3.27 -25.10
CA TRP A 696 -28.39 2.40 -24.75
C TRP A 696 -28.27 2.21 -23.22
N PHE A 697 -28.57 3.26 -22.46
CA PHE A 697 -28.49 3.23 -21.00
C PHE A 697 -29.74 2.58 -20.38
N MET A 698 -30.90 2.70 -21.05
CA MET A 698 -32.09 1.90 -20.71
C MET A 698 -31.97 0.41 -21.11
N ALA A 699 -30.99 0.06 -21.95
CA ALA A 699 -30.63 -1.30 -22.32
C ALA A 699 -29.21 -1.67 -21.85
N ILE A 700 -28.79 -1.12 -20.69
CA ILE A 700 -27.39 -1.13 -20.23
C ILE A 700 -26.73 -2.49 -20.22
N ALA A 701 -27.47 -3.56 -19.89
CA ALA A 701 -26.92 -4.92 -19.84
C ALA A 701 -26.42 -5.43 -21.21
N ASN A 702 -26.98 -4.92 -22.32
CA ASN A 702 -26.52 -5.26 -23.67
C ASN A 702 -25.24 -4.52 -24.06
N TYR A 703 -25.00 -3.34 -23.48
CA TYR A 703 -23.86 -2.49 -23.80
C TYR A 703 -22.69 -2.72 -22.83
N LEU A 704 -22.97 -2.88 -21.54
CA LEU A 704 -21.98 -2.95 -20.45
C LEU A 704 -22.16 -4.22 -19.59
N PRO A 705 -22.00 -5.44 -20.16
CA PRO A 705 -22.24 -6.70 -19.44
C PRO A 705 -21.22 -6.98 -18.32
N ASN A 706 -20.04 -6.34 -18.38
CA ASN A 706 -18.93 -6.55 -17.45
C ASN A 706 -18.88 -5.50 -16.33
N LEU A 707 -19.89 -4.65 -16.21
CA LEU A 707 -19.89 -3.55 -15.25
C LEU A 707 -19.92 -4.10 -13.81
N VAL A 708 -18.96 -3.66 -13.00
CA VAL A 708 -18.75 -4.06 -11.60
C VAL A 708 -19.23 -2.97 -10.64
N LYS A 709 -19.01 -1.70 -10.99
CA LYS A 709 -19.37 -0.53 -10.18
C LYS A 709 -20.16 0.46 -11.04
N ILE A 710 -21.27 0.97 -10.50
CA ILE A 710 -21.97 2.11 -11.08
C ILE A 710 -22.35 3.12 -10.01
N GLU A 711 -22.06 4.40 -10.27
CA GLU A 711 -22.46 5.52 -9.41
C GLU A 711 -23.24 6.56 -10.21
N MET A 712 -24.36 7.01 -9.64
CA MET A 712 -25.21 8.07 -10.19
C MET A 712 -25.39 9.13 -9.11
N GLU A 713 -24.90 10.35 -9.35
CA GLU A 713 -24.86 11.42 -8.34
C GLU A 713 -25.40 12.75 -8.88
N ASP A 714 -26.33 13.36 -8.14
CA ASP A 714 -26.93 14.67 -8.46
C ASP A 714 -27.61 14.71 -9.84
N LEU A 715 -28.59 13.82 -10.06
CA LEU A 715 -29.44 13.80 -11.26
C LEU A 715 -30.85 14.34 -10.94
N PRO A 716 -31.01 15.66 -10.68
CA PRO A 716 -32.20 16.19 -10.01
C PRO A 716 -33.50 16.10 -10.82
N LYS A 717 -33.43 16.11 -12.16
CA LYS A 717 -34.60 16.03 -13.03
C LYS A 717 -34.98 14.61 -13.43
N CYS A 718 -34.15 13.61 -13.12
CA CYS A 718 -34.38 12.25 -13.56
C CYS A 718 -35.56 11.63 -12.77
N ILE A 719 -36.53 11.07 -13.50
CA ILE A 719 -37.75 10.49 -12.92
C ILE A 719 -37.87 8.97 -13.11
N ILE A 720 -36.91 8.35 -13.81
CA ILE A 720 -36.91 6.90 -14.10
C ILE A 720 -35.49 6.35 -13.92
N LEU A 721 -35.35 5.25 -13.17
CA LEU A 721 -34.10 4.51 -13.07
C LEU A 721 -33.94 3.50 -14.23
N PRO A 722 -32.71 3.28 -14.73
CA PRO A 722 -32.46 2.22 -15.70
C PRO A 722 -32.60 0.83 -15.04
N PRO A 723 -32.88 -0.24 -15.82
CA PRO A 723 -33.06 -1.60 -15.31
C PRO A 723 -31.71 -2.26 -14.91
N LEU A 724 -31.06 -1.71 -13.89
CA LEU A 724 -29.71 -2.12 -13.45
C LEU A 724 -29.66 -3.56 -12.93
N GLY A 725 -30.79 -4.15 -12.52
CA GLY A 725 -30.85 -5.52 -12.03
C GLY A 725 -30.43 -6.58 -13.03
N GLN A 726 -30.44 -6.25 -14.33
CA GLN A 726 -29.98 -7.13 -15.40
C GLN A 726 -28.45 -7.32 -15.39
N LEU A 727 -27.69 -6.46 -14.69
CA LEU A 727 -26.23 -6.52 -14.64
C LEU A 727 -25.72 -7.65 -13.73
N GLN A 728 -25.26 -8.74 -14.35
CA GLN A 728 -24.86 -9.98 -13.64
C GLN A 728 -23.51 -9.87 -12.91
N SER A 729 -22.67 -8.88 -13.27
CA SER A 729 -21.34 -8.67 -12.72
C SER A 729 -21.27 -7.57 -11.65
N LEU A 730 -22.38 -6.85 -11.42
CA LEU A 730 -22.39 -5.66 -10.57
C LEU A 730 -22.20 -6.04 -9.10
N GLU A 731 -21.17 -5.46 -8.47
CA GLU A 731 -20.83 -5.66 -7.06
C GLU A 731 -21.12 -4.45 -6.18
N LYS A 732 -21.06 -3.23 -6.74
CA LYS A 732 -21.29 -1.97 -6.03
C LYS A 732 -22.21 -1.04 -6.82
N LEU A 733 -23.19 -0.48 -6.15
CA LEU A 733 -24.16 0.45 -6.69
C LEU A 733 -24.34 1.63 -5.72
N ALA A 734 -24.17 2.86 -6.20
CA ALA A 734 -24.48 4.07 -5.44
C ALA A 734 -25.44 4.97 -6.23
N ILE A 735 -26.51 5.40 -5.57
CA ILE A 735 -27.50 6.33 -6.13
C ILE A 735 -27.64 7.48 -5.15
N ARG A 736 -27.24 8.69 -5.57
CA ARG A 736 -27.16 9.88 -4.72
C ARG A 736 -27.83 11.08 -5.39
N GLY A 737 -28.57 11.89 -4.61
CA GLY A 737 -29.06 13.19 -5.06
C GLY A 737 -30.05 13.16 -6.23
N MET A 738 -30.85 12.09 -6.38
CA MET A 738 -31.84 11.96 -7.47
C MET A 738 -33.26 12.28 -6.97
N ASP A 739 -33.51 13.55 -6.64
CA ASP A 739 -34.77 14.02 -6.04
C ASP A 739 -36.02 13.92 -6.94
N GLY A 740 -35.87 13.58 -8.23
CA GLY A 740 -37.01 13.30 -9.12
C GLY A 740 -37.59 11.88 -8.98
N ILE A 741 -36.86 10.95 -8.35
CA ILE A 741 -37.30 9.56 -8.16
C ILE A 741 -38.19 9.48 -6.91
N THR A 742 -39.44 9.07 -7.10
CA THR A 742 -40.40 8.87 -5.98
C THR A 742 -40.55 7.41 -5.56
N LYS A 743 -40.23 6.45 -6.43
CA LYS A 743 -40.31 5.03 -6.13
C LYS A 743 -39.23 4.20 -6.84
N ILE A 744 -38.76 3.14 -6.19
CA ILE A 744 -37.96 2.05 -6.77
C ILE A 744 -38.87 0.81 -6.84
N ASP A 745 -39.35 0.49 -8.04
CA ASP A 745 -40.27 -0.63 -8.28
C ASP A 745 -39.61 -1.77 -9.06
N GLU A 746 -40.38 -2.81 -9.41
CA GLU A 746 -39.89 -3.99 -10.14
C GLU A 746 -39.19 -3.65 -11.47
N SER A 747 -39.44 -2.48 -12.08
CA SER A 747 -38.77 -2.07 -13.32
C SER A 747 -37.25 -1.95 -13.16
N PHE A 748 -36.77 -1.68 -11.93
CA PHE A 748 -35.36 -1.61 -11.60
C PHE A 748 -34.64 -2.96 -11.76
N SER A 749 -35.37 -4.07 -11.60
CA SER A 749 -34.85 -5.43 -11.78
C SER A 749 -34.65 -5.82 -13.25
N GLY A 750 -35.47 -5.25 -14.15
CA GLY A 750 -35.52 -5.61 -15.57
C GLY A 750 -36.18 -6.97 -15.91
N GLY A 751 -36.80 -7.65 -14.93
CA GLY A 751 -37.85 -8.68 -15.07
C GLY A 751 -37.54 -10.03 -15.74
N LYS A 752 -36.42 -10.18 -16.46
CA LYS A 752 -36.14 -11.39 -17.28
C LYS A 752 -35.05 -12.33 -16.74
N ALA A 753 -34.29 -11.91 -15.75
CA ALA A 753 -33.22 -12.69 -15.15
C ALA A 753 -33.19 -12.43 -13.65
N ARG A 754 -32.45 -13.27 -12.90
CA ARG A 754 -32.23 -13.04 -11.48
C ARG A 754 -31.55 -11.69 -11.28
N ALA A 755 -32.18 -10.82 -10.51
CA ALA A 755 -31.70 -9.45 -10.27
C ALA A 755 -30.47 -9.45 -9.35
N PHE A 756 -29.46 -8.64 -9.69
CA PHE A 756 -28.31 -8.33 -8.84
C PHE A 756 -27.65 -9.54 -8.14
N PRO A 757 -27.28 -10.61 -8.86
CA PRO A 757 -26.78 -11.84 -8.24
C PRO A 757 -25.45 -11.68 -7.49
N ARG A 758 -24.68 -10.61 -7.74
CA ARG A 758 -23.35 -10.35 -7.16
C ARG A 758 -23.25 -9.06 -6.35
N LEU A 759 -24.35 -8.32 -6.18
CA LEU A 759 -24.29 -7.02 -5.52
C LEU A 759 -23.97 -7.20 -4.03
N LYS A 760 -22.85 -6.62 -3.60
CA LYS A 760 -22.33 -6.70 -2.23
C LYS A 760 -22.59 -5.42 -1.44
N ALA A 761 -22.54 -4.27 -2.10
CA ALA A 761 -22.77 -2.97 -1.47
C ALA A 761 -23.78 -2.14 -2.26
N PHE A 762 -24.77 -1.61 -1.55
CA PHE A 762 -25.76 -0.69 -2.10
C PHE A 762 -25.88 0.56 -1.23
N GLU A 763 -25.81 1.73 -1.87
CA GLU A 763 -25.93 3.02 -1.21
C GLU A 763 -27.06 3.86 -1.83
N LEU A 764 -27.93 4.39 -0.97
CA LEU A 764 -28.90 5.43 -1.26
C LEU A 764 -28.58 6.65 -0.40
N ARG A 765 -28.31 7.81 -1.04
CA ARG A 765 -27.99 9.04 -0.32
C ARG A 765 -28.72 10.26 -0.86
N CYS A 766 -29.18 11.16 0.01
CA CYS A 766 -29.81 12.43 -0.38
C CYS A 766 -30.97 12.26 -1.38
N MET A 767 -31.83 11.26 -1.16
CA MET A 767 -33.00 10.98 -2.02
C MET A 767 -34.26 11.54 -1.36
N LYS A 768 -34.48 12.86 -1.42
CA LYS A 768 -35.46 13.56 -0.56
C LYS A 768 -36.92 13.25 -0.92
N SER A 769 -37.18 12.96 -2.19
CA SER A 769 -38.53 12.64 -2.70
C SER A 769 -38.82 11.14 -2.78
N LEU A 770 -37.85 10.28 -2.47
CA LEU A 770 -38.03 8.84 -2.56
C LEU A 770 -38.95 8.36 -1.44
N GLU A 771 -40.14 7.88 -1.80
CA GLU A 771 -41.21 7.47 -0.88
C GLU A 771 -41.27 5.95 -0.72
N GLU A 772 -41.09 5.19 -1.79
CA GLU A 772 -41.30 3.73 -1.77
C GLU A 772 -40.16 2.96 -2.42
N TRP A 773 -39.78 1.84 -1.81
CA TRP A 773 -38.85 0.86 -2.39
C TRP A 773 -39.38 -0.56 -2.23
N ASP A 774 -39.70 -1.18 -3.36
CA ASP A 774 -40.05 -2.59 -3.46
C ASP A 774 -38.78 -3.44 -3.44
N THR A 775 -38.58 -4.15 -2.33
CA THR A 775 -37.40 -4.98 -2.05
C THR A 775 -37.49 -6.38 -2.65
N MET A 776 -38.70 -6.76 -3.07
CA MET A 776 -39.00 -8.03 -3.73
C MET A 776 -39.45 -7.77 -5.15
N TYR A 777 -39.19 -8.73 -6.03
CA TYR A 777 -39.61 -8.68 -7.44
C TYR A 777 -40.07 -10.06 -7.89
N SER A 778 -40.92 -10.07 -8.90
CA SER A 778 -41.44 -11.30 -9.52
C SER A 778 -40.50 -11.75 -10.66
N TYR A 779 -40.06 -13.00 -10.66
CA TYR A 779 -39.20 -13.56 -11.71
C TYR A 779 -39.66 -14.97 -12.17
N GLY A 780 -39.53 -15.24 -13.47
CA GLY A 780 -39.90 -16.50 -14.12
C GLY A 780 -41.39 -16.61 -14.49
N GLU A 781 -41.74 -17.57 -15.33
CA GLU A 781 -43.12 -17.78 -15.84
C GLU A 781 -44.14 -18.12 -14.74
N GLY A 782 -43.67 -18.50 -13.54
CA GLY A 782 -44.51 -18.81 -12.37
C GLY A 782 -44.72 -17.67 -11.37
N GLY A 783 -44.17 -16.47 -11.60
CA GLY A 783 -44.40 -15.30 -10.72
C GLY A 783 -43.88 -15.45 -9.29
N VAL A 784 -42.79 -16.21 -9.08
CA VAL A 784 -42.19 -16.40 -7.76
C VAL A 784 -41.57 -15.09 -7.30
N LYS A 785 -41.92 -14.62 -6.10
CA LYS A 785 -41.33 -13.42 -5.48
C LYS A 785 -40.00 -13.76 -4.81
N GLU A 786 -38.92 -13.10 -5.22
CA GLU A 786 -37.59 -13.20 -4.61
C GLU A 786 -37.11 -11.82 -4.12
N PHE A 787 -36.19 -11.81 -3.16
CA PHE A 787 -35.47 -10.58 -2.78
C PHE A 787 -34.63 -10.07 -3.96
N MET A 788 -34.71 -8.77 -4.24
CA MET A 788 -33.97 -8.12 -5.32
C MET A 788 -32.45 -8.15 -5.11
N PHE A 789 -31.99 -8.25 -3.86
CA PHE A 789 -30.56 -8.26 -3.50
C PHE A 789 -30.19 -9.52 -2.69
N PRO A 790 -29.98 -10.67 -3.34
CA PRO A 790 -29.80 -11.95 -2.65
C PRO A 790 -28.49 -12.09 -1.87
N ASN A 791 -27.44 -11.33 -2.23
CA ASN A 791 -26.07 -11.46 -1.69
C ASN A 791 -25.53 -10.16 -1.05
N LEU A 792 -26.43 -9.26 -0.65
CA LEU A 792 -26.06 -7.95 -0.11
C LEU A 792 -25.29 -8.10 1.20
N LYS A 793 -24.15 -7.43 1.33
CA LYS A 793 -23.34 -7.41 2.55
C LYS A 793 -23.51 -6.09 3.29
N GLU A 794 -23.52 -4.99 2.56
CA GLU A 794 -23.56 -3.63 3.08
C GLU A 794 -24.71 -2.85 2.44
N LEU A 795 -25.57 -2.28 3.27
CA LEU A 795 -26.63 -1.37 2.87
C LEU A 795 -26.47 -0.05 3.62
N THR A 796 -26.26 1.03 2.87
CA THR A 796 -26.20 2.38 3.42
C THR A 796 -27.37 3.21 2.89
N ILE A 797 -28.15 3.77 3.81
CA ILE A 797 -29.24 4.71 3.50
C ILE A 797 -28.97 5.98 4.30
N SER A 798 -28.85 7.12 3.64
CA SER A 798 -28.50 8.39 4.28
C SER A 798 -29.30 9.54 3.70
N GLU A 799 -29.91 10.38 4.53
CA GLU A 799 -30.68 11.55 4.09
C GLU A 799 -31.84 11.18 3.12
N CYS A 800 -32.57 10.11 3.44
CA CYS A 800 -33.76 9.63 2.71
C CYS A 800 -35.01 9.70 3.61
N PRO A 801 -35.50 10.90 3.97
CA PRO A 801 -36.47 11.08 5.06
C PRO A 801 -37.86 10.48 4.76
N ARG A 802 -38.23 10.35 3.48
CA ARG A 802 -39.56 9.85 3.07
C ARG A 802 -39.61 8.35 2.80
N LEU A 803 -38.46 7.69 2.69
CA LEU A 803 -38.34 6.34 2.15
C LEU A 803 -39.01 5.28 3.05
N ARG A 804 -39.84 4.45 2.44
CA ARG A 804 -40.49 3.28 3.04
C ARG A 804 -40.15 2.03 2.24
N LEU A 805 -39.66 1.00 2.91
CA LEU A 805 -39.33 -0.28 2.27
C LEU A 805 -40.51 -1.25 2.39
N LYS A 806 -40.86 -1.94 1.30
CA LYS A 806 -41.95 -2.92 1.25
C LYS A 806 -41.52 -4.20 0.51
N PRO A 807 -42.09 -5.38 0.81
CA PRO A 807 -42.78 -5.72 2.05
C PRO A 807 -41.84 -6.08 3.22
N HIS A 808 -40.57 -6.43 2.95
CA HIS A 808 -39.61 -6.91 3.97
C HIS A 808 -38.25 -6.21 3.80
N PRO A 809 -37.41 -6.10 4.85
CA PRO A 809 -36.08 -5.54 4.70
C PRO A 809 -35.18 -6.45 3.84
N PRO A 810 -34.30 -5.88 2.98
CA PRO A 810 -33.30 -6.65 2.25
C PRO A 810 -32.34 -7.37 3.20
N ARG A 811 -31.82 -8.52 2.76
CA ARG A 811 -30.89 -9.34 3.53
C ARG A 811 -29.47 -8.79 3.42
N ALA A 812 -29.14 -7.82 4.27
CA ALA A 812 -27.77 -7.29 4.40
C ALA A 812 -27.18 -7.61 5.78
N LYS A 813 -25.88 -7.89 5.82
CA LYS A 813 -25.13 -8.13 7.06
C LYS A 813 -24.94 -6.84 7.86
N ASN A 814 -24.59 -5.75 7.18
CA ASN A 814 -24.33 -4.46 7.78
C ASN A 814 -25.32 -3.42 7.24
N TRP A 815 -26.05 -2.79 8.14
CA TRP A 815 -26.97 -1.70 7.87
C TRP A 815 -26.43 -0.40 8.45
N ILE A 816 -26.42 0.66 7.63
CA ILE A 816 -26.10 2.00 8.07
C ILE A 816 -27.25 2.91 7.65
N VAL A 817 -27.97 3.46 8.63
CA VAL A 817 -29.10 4.37 8.42
C VAL A 817 -28.76 5.71 9.04
N ARG A 818 -28.70 6.78 8.23
CA ARG A 818 -28.42 8.14 8.71
C ARG A 818 -29.53 9.09 8.33
N ASN A 819 -30.06 9.87 9.27
CA ASN A 819 -31.04 10.94 8.99
C ASN A 819 -32.18 10.49 8.04
N SER A 820 -32.77 9.32 8.30
CA SER A 820 -33.74 8.64 7.40
C SER A 820 -34.86 7.99 8.21
N ASP A 821 -35.61 8.81 8.93
CA ASP A 821 -36.59 8.42 9.95
C ASP A 821 -37.66 7.41 9.49
N ASN A 822 -38.21 7.55 8.28
CA ASN A 822 -39.22 6.61 7.77
C ASN A 822 -38.67 5.19 7.56
N VAL A 823 -37.37 5.04 7.29
CA VAL A 823 -36.74 3.71 7.18
C VAL A 823 -36.80 2.97 8.51
N MET A 824 -36.82 3.69 9.62
CA MET A 824 -36.92 3.12 10.96
C MET A 824 -38.37 2.84 11.36
N SER A 825 -39.31 3.72 11.01
CA SER A 825 -40.69 3.72 11.55
C SER A 825 -41.77 3.06 10.67
N SER A 826 -41.59 3.02 9.35
CA SER A 826 -42.71 2.81 8.40
C SER A 826 -43.11 1.35 8.11
N TRP A 827 -42.69 0.40 8.94
CA TRP A 827 -42.98 -1.03 8.73
C TRP A 827 -44.39 -1.43 9.20
N GLY A 828 -45.04 -2.35 8.49
CA GLY A 828 -46.37 -2.88 8.82
C GLY A 828 -46.36 -3.89 9.98
N GLU A 829 -47.53 -4.25 10.51
CA GLU A 829 -47.65 -5.31 11.53
C GLU A 829 -47.19 -6.68 11.00
N ARG A 830 -46.70 -7.54 11.91
CA ARG A 830 -46.15 -8.88 11.63
C ARG A 830 -47.13 -9.71 10.76
N GLY A 831 -46.83 -9.82 9.47
CA GLY A 831 -47.54 -10.73 8.56
C GLY A 831 -47.26 -12.19 8.93
N HIS A 832 -48.30 -13.02 9.03
CA HIS A 832 -48.23 -14.44 9.43
C HIS A 832 -47.70 -15.38 8.32
N THR A 833 -46.92 -14.89 7.37
CA THR A 833 -46.41 -15.71 6.26
C THR A 833 -44.98 -16.21 6.52
N GLY A 834 -44.92 -17.43 7.07
CA GLY A 834 -43.94 -18.48 6.77
C GLY A 834 -42.46 -18.13 6.68
N ALA A 835 -41.71 -18.53 7.71
CA ALA A 835 -40.35 -19.09 7.66
C ALA A 835 -39.43 -18.67 6.49
N PHE A 836 -38.99 -17.42 6.46
CA PHE A 836 -37.79 -17.04 5.69
C PHE A 836 -36.62 -16.89 6.66
N PHE A 837 -35.86 -17.97 6.88
CA PHE A 837 -34.62 -18.00 7.67
C PHE A 837 -33.77 -16.74 7.44
N PHE A 838 -33.70 -15.86 8.44
CA PHE A 838 -32.93 -14.62 8.41
C PHE A 838 -31.45 -14.90 8.61
N ALA A 839 -30.57 -14.05 8.06
CA ALA A 839 -29.14 -14.22 8.16
C ALA A 839 -28.70 -14.09 9.64
N PRO A 840 -27.96 -15.05 10.20
CA PRO A 840 -27.35 -14.90 11.52
C PRO A 840 -26.30 -13.77 11.50
N GLY A 841 -26.32 -12.87 12.48
CA GLY A 841 -25.25 -11.88 12.68
C GLY A 841 -25.40 -10.59 11.88
N THR A 842 -26.55 -9.93 12.00
CA THR A 842 -26.79 -8.59 11.45
C THR A 842 -26.21 -7.51 12.37
N ASN A 843 -25.67 -6.45 11.78
CA ASN A 843 -25.16 -5.26 12.44
C ASN A 843 -25.96 -4.04 11.97
N LEU A 844 -26.44 -3.22 12.90
CA LEU A 844 -27.20 -2.01 12.61
C LEU A 844 -26.50 -0.80 13.20
N HIS A 845 -26.23 0.21 12.37
CA HIS A 845 -25.71 1.50 12.77
C HIS A 845 -26.72 2.59 12.40
N VAL A 846 -27.26 3.29 13.40
CA VAL A 846 -28.22 4.38 13.23
C VAL A 846 -27.59 5.68 13.67
N VAL A 847 -27.63 6.70 12.81
CA VAL A 847 -27.07 8.03 13.09
C VAL A 847 -28.14 9.09 12.89
N SER A 848 -28.30 9.98 13.87
CA SER A 848 -29.19 11.15 13.78
C SER A 848 -30.64 10.80 13.39
N CYS A 849 -31.24 9.81 14.05
CA CYS A 849 -32.66 9.47 13.89
C CYS A 849 -33.50 10.28 14.90
N GLY A 850 -34.51 10.98 14.39
CA GLY A 850 -35.44 11.79 15.19
C GLY A 850 -36.65 11.02 15.72
N VAL A 851 -36.83 9.77 15.28
CA VAL A 851 -37.94 8.91 15.71
C VAL A 851 -37.61 8.25 17.05
N PRO A 852 -38.53 8.26 18.03
CA PRO A 852 -38.35 7.55 19.28
C PRO A 852 -38.09 6.05 19.09
N LEU A 853 -37.19 5.48 19.88
CA LEU A 853 -36.79 4.06 19.76
C LEU A 853 -37.99 3.09 19.78
N HIS A 854 -39.01 3.33 20.61
CA HIS A 854 -40.22 2.49 20.67
C HIS A 854 -41.04 2.44 19.37
N GLN A 855 -40.76 3.34 18.43
CA GLN A 855 -41.38 3.36 17.10
C GLN A 855 -40.47 2.78 16.01
N TRP A 856 -39.28 2.26 16.35
CA TRP A 856 -38.35 1.64 15.41
C TRP A 856 -38.81 0.24 15.01
N ARG A 857 -39.85 0.19 14.19
CA ARG A 857 -40.44 -1.07 13.73
C ARG A 857 -39.48 -1.94 12.91
N LEU A 858 -38.40 -1.36 12.36
CA LEU A 858 -37.33 -2.11 11.70
C LEU A 858 -36.73 -3.20 12.60
N LEU A 859 -36.61 -2.94 13.90
CA LEU A 859 -36.00 -3.89 14.86
C LEU A 859 -36.79 -5.21 14.91
N HIS A 860 -38.12 -5.17 14.86
CA HIS A 860 -38.98 -6.37 14.80
C HIS A 860 -38.68 -7.30 13.62
N HIS A 861 -38.12 -6.76 12.53
CA HIS A 861 -37.82 -7.52 11.32
C HIS A 861 -36.37 -8.04 11.28
N LEU A 862 -35.50 -7.65 12.23
CA LEU A 862 -34.08 -8.00 12.28
C LEU A 862 -33.76 -8.98 13.42
N LEU A 863 -34.41 -10.16 13.42
CA LEU A 863 -34.36 -11.19 14.48
C LEU A 863 -32.97 -11.83 14.77
N GLY A 864 -31.91 -11.37 14.11
CA GLY A 864 -30.52 -11.84 14.29
C GLY A 864 -29.54 -10.69 14.55
N LEU A 865 -30.02 -9.58 15.12
CA LEU A 865 -29.23 -8.39 15.41
C LEU A 865 -28.23 -8.66 16.54
N THR A 866 -26.94 -8.67 16.21
CA THR A 866 -25.86 -8.94 17.18
C THR A 866 -25.16 -7.68 17.65
N HIS A 867 -25.07 -6.66 16.79
CA HIS A 867 -24.41 -5.40 17.09
C HIS A 867 -25.32 -4.22 16.72
N LEU A 868 -25.53 -3.31 17.67
CA LEU A 868 -26.31 -2.11 17.50
C LEU A 868 -25.46 -0.91 17.89
N LYS A 869 -25.27 0.04 16.97
CA LYS A 869 -24.66 1.33 17.25
C LYS A 869 -25.68 2.43 17.00
N ILE A 870 -25.91 3.27 18.01
CA ILE A 870 -26.81 4.42 17.95
C ILE A 870 -25.98 5.67 18.21
N GLU A 871 -26.02 6.61 17.28
CA GLU A 871 -25.23 7.84 17.32
C GLU A 871 -26.17 9.05 17.13
N HIS A 872 -26.10 10.03 18.03
CA HIS A 872 -26.82 11.31 17.92
C HIS A 872 -28.36 11.20 17.74
N CYS A 873 -29.01 10.21 18.34
CA CYS A 873 -30.48 10.05 18.27
C CYS A 873 -31.16 10.68 19.49
N SER A 874 -32.23 11.45 19.27
CA SER A 874 -32.77 12.39 20.27
C SER A 874 -33.72 11.77 21.32
N ASP A 875 -34.33 10.61 21.05
CA ASP A 875 -35.29 9.96 21.95
C ASP A 875 -35.09 8.43 21.98
N LEU A 876 -34.53 7.94 23.10
CA LEU A 876 -34.31 6.51 23.37
C LEU A 876 -35.42 5.89 24.24
N SER A 877 -36.58 6.52 24.35
CA SER A 877 -37.71 6.00 25.13
C SER A 877 -38.15 4.61 24.69
N SER A 878 -38.34 3.71 25.67
CA SER A 878 -38.73 2.32 25.44
C SER A 878 -40.22 2.04 25.51
N SER A 879 -40.59 0.91 24.90
CA SER A 879 -41.76 0.10 25.24
C SER A 879 -41.28 -1.30 25.67
N SER A 880 -42.14 -2.07 26.33
CA SER A 880 -41.86 -3.47 26.71
C SER A 880 -41.51 -4.36 25.52
N GLN A 881 -41.89 -3.96 24.30
CA GLN A 881 -41.69 -4.75 23.08
C GLN A 881 -40.24 -4.71 22.58
N ILE A 882 -39.48 -3.64 22.85
CA ILE A 882 -38.09 -3.46 22.36
C ILE A 882 -37.15 -4.50 22.98
N ALA A 883 -37.38 -4.88 24.23
CA ALA A 883 -36.59 -5.89 24.92
C ALA A 883 -36.65 -7.25 24.20
N GLU A 884 -37.80 -7.60 23.61
CA GLU A 884 -37.95 -8.83 22.83
C GLU A 884 -37.16 -8.77 21.51
N ASP A 885 -37.12 -7.60 20.85
CA ASP A 885 -36.43 -7.45 19.56
C ASP A 885 -34.91 -7.43 19.71
N LEU A 886 -34.42 -6.86 20.82
CA LEU A 886 -32.99 -6.71 21.10
C LEU A 886 -32.43 -7.87 21.94
N PHE A 887 -33.21 -8.89 22.25
CA PHE A 887 -32.76 -10.01 23.10
C PHE A 887 -31.52 -10.74 22.57
N THR A 888 -31.31 -10.77 21.25
CA THR A 888 -30.14 -11.42 20.62
C THR A 888 -28.87 -10.57 20.61
N LEU A 889 -28.94 -9.34 21.12
CA LEU A 889 -27.87 -8.36 21.04
C LEU A 889 -26.68 -8.74 21.93
N GLN A 890 -25.48 -8.73 21.34
CA GLN A 890 -24.22 -9.03 22.02
C GLN A 890 -23.39 -7.76 22.27
N SER A 891 -23.51 -6.75 21.40
CA SER A 891 -22.80 -5.47 21.53
C SER A 891 -23.72 -4.29 21.30
N LEU A 892 -23.66 -3.31 22.21
CA LEU A 892 -24.41 -2.06 22.13
C LEU A 892 -23.45 -0.86 22.27
N HIS A 893 -23.51 0.06 21.32
CA HIS A 893 -22.74 1.30 21.33
C HIS A 893 -23.72 2.47 21.33
N LEU A 894 -23.69 3.30 22.37
CA LEU A 894 -24.49 4.51 22.50
C LEU A 894 -23.55 5.72 22.46
N THR A 895 -23.69 6.56 21.45
CA THR A 895 -22.87 7.76 21.26
C THR A 895 -23.76 9.01 21.17
N HIS A 896 -23.41 10.05 21.92
CA HIS A 896 -24.14 11.31 21.94
C HIS A 896 -23.23 12.51 21.62
N TYR A 897 -23.79 13.60 21.07
CA TYR A 897 -22.99 14.77 20.66
C TYR A 897 -22.56 15.60 21.87
N LEU A 898 -21.33 16.11 21.82
CA LEU A 898 -20.76 17.04 22.77
C LEU A 898 -21.40 18.43 22.59
N GLY A 899 -22.57 18.65 23.22
CA GLY A 899 -23.25 19.96 23.20
C GLY A 899 -24.76 19.93 23.46
N ASP A 900 -25.43 18.77 23.29
CA ASP A 900 -26.85 18.63 23.59
C ASP A 900 -27.05 18.19 25.06
N ASN A 901 -27.58 19.09 25.89
CA ASN A 901 -27.82 18.87 27.33
C ASN A 901 -29.10 18.05 27.63
N ASN A 902 -29.80 17.51 26.61
CA ASN A 902 -31.16 16.98 26.78
C ASN A 902 -31.25 15.51 27.22
N GLN A 903 -30.20 14.69 27.13
CA GLN A 903 -30.20 13.30 27.62
C GLN A 903 -29.08 13.05 28.64
N SER A 904 -29.39 13.21 29.93
CA SER A 904 -28.48 12.87 31.05
C SER A 904 -28.66 11.45 31.59
N LYS A 905 -29.71 10.72 31.14
CA LYS A 905 -30.09 9.40 31.65
C LYS A 905 -29.86 8.29 30.63
N LEU A 906 -29.36 7.15 31.12
CA LEU A 906 -29.31 5.92 30.33
C LEU A 906 -30.73 5.33 30.17
N PRO A 907 -31.00 4.64 29.06
CA PRO A 907 -32.30 4.05 28.80
C PRO A 907 -32.68 2.94 29.80
N GLU A 908 -33.94 2.90 30.25
CA GLU A 908 -34.42 1.91 31.21
C GLU A 908 -34.43 0.47 30.66
N TRP A 909 -34.71 0.31 29.37
CA TRP A 909 -34.71 -0.98 28.66
C TRP A 909 -33.34 -1.65 28.56
N LEU A 910 -32.25 -0.92 28.86
CA LEU A 910 -30.90 -1.47 28.85
C LEU A 910 -30.79 -2.70 29.74
N GLY A 911 -31.47 -2.70 30.88
CA GLY A 911 -31.44 -3.80 31.85
C GLY A 911 -32.07 -5.09 31.38
N ASP A 912 -32.91 -5.03 30.34
CA ASP A 912 -33.56 -6.23 29.81
C ASP A 912 -32.65 -6.98 28.81
N LEU A 913 -31.50 -6.39 28.42
CA LEU A 913 -30.52 -6.96 27.49
C LEU A 913 -29.59 -7.97 28.17
N THR A 914 -30.15 -9.04 28.72
CA THR A 914 -29.42 -10.03 29.53
C THR A 914 -28.30 -10.78 28.80
N ASN A 915 -28.32 -10.84 27.46
CA ASN A 915 -27.27 -11.47 26.63
C ASN A 915 -26.12 -10.53 26.25
N LEU A 916 -26.19 -9.25 26.63
CA LEU A 916 -25.22 -8.23 26.24
C LEU A 916 -23.84 -8.55 26.81
N GLN A 917 -22.82 -8.59 25.96
CA GLN A 917 -21.42 -8.88 26.33
C GLN A 917 -20.54 -7.62 26.31
N MET A 918 -20.85 -6.67 25.42
CA MET A 918 -20.12 -5.41 25.28
C MET A 918 -21.07 -4.22 25.29
N LEU A 919 -20.74 -3.22 26.09
CA LEU A 919 -21.45 -1.94 26.17
C LEU A 919 -20.44 -0.79 26.05
N VAL A 920 -20.67 0.10 25.09
CA VAL A 920 -19.91 1.34 24.91
C VAL A 920 -20.85 2.51 25.10
N ILE A 921 -20.50 3.42 26.01
CA ILE A 921 -21.23 4.65 26.30
C ILE A 921 -20.28 5.80 26.03
N ASP A 922 -20.65 6.68 25.10
CA ASP A 922 -19.81 7.79 24.64
C ASP A 922 -20.59 9.10 24.63
N GLY A 923 -20.07 10.13 25.29
CA GLY A 923 -20.64 11.48 25.27
C GLY A 923 -21.87 11.70 26.18
N TYR A 924 -22.12 10.80 27.15
CA TYR A 924 -23.18 10.97 28.16
C TYR A 924 -22.68 11.82 29.35
N PRO A 925 -23.28 13.00 29.64
CA PRO A 925 -22.72 13.93 30.62
C PRO A 925 -22.76 13.43 32.08
N GLU A 926 -23.89 12.91 32.58
CA GLU A 926 -24.09 12.60 34.01
C GLU A 926 -24.27 11.10 34.32
N LEU A 927 -24.32 10.24 33.29
CA LEU A 927 -24.40 8.78 33.39
C LEU A 927 -25.41 8.26 34.44
N VAL A 928 -26.60 8.88 34.50
CA VAL A 928 -27.63 8.56 35.50
C VAL A 928 -28.42 7.33 35.05
N ALA A 929 -28.42 6.27 35.85
CA ALA A 929 -29.26 5.08 35.63
C ALA A 929 -29.78 4.52 36.95
N PRO A 930 -31.02 3.98 36.99
CA PRO A 930 -31.51 3.26 38.16
C PRO A 930 -30.68 1.99 38.40
N VAL A 931 -30.30 1.74 39.66
CA VAL A 931 -29.45 0.59 40.05
C VAL A 931 -30.06 -0.75 39.64
N GLU A 932 -31.38 -0.86 39.77
CA GLU A 932 -32.19 -2.05 39.45
C GLU A 932 -32.12 -2.49 37.98
N ILE A 933 -31.74 -1.58 37.08
CA ILE A 933 -31.66 -1.84 35.64
C ILE A 933 -30.32 -2.47 35.29
N VAL A 934 -29.22 -1.93 35.79
CA VAL A 934 -27.88 -2.34 35.38
C VAL A 934 -27.43 -3.65 36.05
N GLU A 935 -27.94 -3.97 37.25
CA GLU A 935 -27.68 -5.25 37.92
C GLU A 935 -28.17 -6.48 37.12
N LYS A 936 -29.13 -6.30 36.21
CA LYS A 936 -29.65 -7.36 35.35
C LYS A 936 -28.69 -7.76 34.22
N LEU A 937 -27.68 -6.95 33.90
CA LEU A 937 -26.69 -7.18 32.84
C LEU A 937 -25.62 -8.22 33.24
N THR A 938 -26.09 -9.41 33.63
CA THR A 938 -25.25 -10.46 34.20
C THR A 938 -24.25 -11.09 33.22
N CYS A 939 -24.43 -10.94 31.91
CA CYS A 939 -23.50 -11.45 30.89
C CYS A 939 -22.45 -10.43 30.43
N LEU A 940 -22.49 -9.19 30.94
CA LEU A 940 -21.63 -8.11 30.44
C LEU A 940 -20.16 -8.36 30.80
N GLN A 941 -19.30 -8.45 29.78
CA GLN A 941 -17.87 -8.72 29.93
C GLN A 941 -16.99 -7.49 29.68
N SER A 942 -17.47 -6.55 28.86
CA SER A 942 -16.71 -5.35 28.50
C SER A 942 -17.58 -4.09 28.61
N LEU A 943 -17.08 -3.09 29.32
CA LEU A 943 -17.72 -1.78 29.48
C LEU A 943 -16.72 -0.68 29.13
N ARG A 944 -17.09 0.23 28.22
CA ARG A 944 -16.28 1.40 27.86
C ARG A 944 -17.09 2.67 28.11
N LEU A 945 -16.56 3.58 28.92
CA LEU A 945 -17.12 4.89 29.22
C LEU A 945 -16.20 5.95 28.61
N LEU A 946 -16.70 6.69 27.61
CA LEU A 946 -15.91 7.63 26.82
C LEU A 946 -16.55 9.03 26.89
N HIS A 947 -15.73 10.08 26.99
CA HIS A 947 -16.16 11.48 26.92
C HIS A 947 -17.30 11.88 27.88
N CYS A 948 -17.39 11.28 29.07
CA CYS A 948 -18.43 11.61 30.07
C CYS A 948 -18.05 12.86 30.90
N LYS A 949 -18.26 14.05 30.34
CA LYS A 949 -17.66 15.31 30.82
C LYS A 949 -18.19 15.87 32.15
N SER A 950 -19.42 15.59 32.55
CA SER A 950 -20.03 16.13 33.79
C SER A 950 -20.08 15.11 34.93
N MET A 951 -19.63 13.87 34.68
CA MET A 951 -19.67 12.79 35.65
C MET A 951 -18.60 13.00 36.71
N THR A 952 -19.01 13.41 37.91
CA THR A 952 -18.08 13.67 39.03
C THR A 952 -17.67 12.40 39.76
N THR A 953 -18.56 11.42 39.82
CA THR A 953 -18.32 10.11 40.46
C THR A 953 -18.87 8.98 39.61
N LEU A 954 -18.19 7.83 39.58
CA LEU A 954 -18.77 6.63 38.97
C LEU A 954 -20.03 6.19 39.73
N PRO A 955 -21.04 5.64 39.05
CA PRO A 955 -22.28 5.23 39.71
C PRO A 955 -22.11 3.94 40.54
N GLU A 956 -22.88 3.84 41.63
CA GLU A 956 -22.81 2.71 42.56
C GLU A 956 -23.10 1.35 41.90
N TRP A 957 -24.05 1.32 40.97
CA TRP A 957 -24.49 0.11 40.27
C TRP A 957 -23.38 -0.59 39.48
N LEU A 958 -22.28 0.10 39.17
CA LEU A 958 -21.18 -0.48 38.40
C LEU A 958 -20.55 -1.66 39.15
N GLY A 959 -20.55 -1.62 40.49
CA GLY A 959 -20.12 -2.74 41.33
C GLY A 959 -21.04 -3.97 41.30
N GLY A 960 -22.25 -3.87 40.71
CA GLY A 960 -23.16 -5.00 40.48
C GLY A 960 -22.78 -5.85 39.27
N LEU A 961 -21.93 -5.34 38.37
CA LEU A 961 -21.50 -6.01 37.12
C LEU A 961 -20.43 -7.07 37.37
N THR A 962 -20.76 -8.09 38.15
CA THR A 962 -19.81 -9.11 38.65
C THR A 962 -19.23 -10.05 37.59
N SER A 963 -19.69 -10.00 36.34
CA SER A 963 -19.12 -10.75 35.20
C SER A 963 -18.14 -9.92 34.36
N LEU A 964 -17.95 -8.64 34.70
CA LEU A 964 -17.15 -7.69 33.93
C LEU A 964 -15.67 -8.11 33.95
N LYS A 965 -15.05 -8.17 32.78
CA LYS A 965 -13.63 -8.52 32.57
C LYS A 965 -12.80 -7.32 32.11
N HIS A 966 -13.40 -6.42 31.34
CA HIS A 966 -12.71 -5.25 30.78
C HIS A 966 -13.50 -3.98 31.12
N LEU A 967 -12.82 -3.00 31.72
CA LEU A 967 -13.36 -1.68 31.98
C LEU A 967 -12.41 -0.62 31.44
N GLU A 968 -12.92 0.25 30.58
CA GLU A 968 -12.18 1.39 30.04
C GLU A 968 -12.92 2.68 30.35
N ILE A 969 -12.21 3.67 30.89
CA ILE A 969 -12.70 5.01 31.18
C ILE A 969 -11.75 5.98 30.50
N THR A 970 -12.24 6.75 29.53
CA THR A 970 -11.40 7.66 28.73
C THR A 970 -12.06 9.02 28.57
N ASP A 971 -11.28 10.09 28.70
CA ASP A 971 -11.72 11.48 28.47
C ASP A 971 -12.87 11.91 29.39
N CYS A 972 -12.78 11.60 30.70
CA CYS A 972 -13.75 11.97 31.73
C CYS A 972 -13.18 13.04 32.69
N PRO A 973 -13.07 14.31 32.27
CA PRO A 973 -12.27 15.33 32.99
C PRO A 973 -12.84 15.76 34.34
N ALA A 974 -14.15 15.70 34.58
CA ALA A 974 -14.76 16.08 35.86
C ALA A 974 -14.76 14.95 36.91
N LEU A 975 -14.37 13.73 36.51
CA LEU A 975 -14.39 12.56 37.36
C LEU A 975 -13.34 12.69 38.45
N ASN A 976 -13.78 12.97 39.68
CA ASN A 976 -12.89 13.22 40.81
C ASN A 976 -12.82 12.06 41.80
N ASN A 977 -13.78 11.13 41.77
CA ASN A 977 -13.81 9.97 42.65
C ASN A 977 -14.40 8.73 41.97
N LEU A 978 -13.79 7.57 42.20
CA LEU A 978 -14.32 6.26 41.77
C LEU A 978 -15.09 5.63 42.94
N HIS A 979 -16.34 5.25 42.72
CA HIS A 979 -17.20 4.76 43.80
C HIS A 979 -16.68 3.46 44.43
N LYS A 980 -16.77 3.34 45.76
CA LYS A 980 -16.26 2.19 46.54
C LYS A 980 -16.83 0.82 46.11
N SER A 981 -17.97 0.79 45.43
CA SER A 981 -18.59 -0.45 44.93
C SER A 981 -17.72 -1.19 43.91
N MET A 982 -16.73 -0.51 43.30
CA MET A 982 -15.70 -1.11 42.44
C MET A 982 -15.01 -2.33 43.06
N GLN A 983 -14.87 -2.38 44.38
CA GLN A 983 -14.29 -3.52 45.10
C GLN A 983 -15.01 -4.87 44.87
N LYS A 984 -16.26 -4.82 44.38
CA LYS A 984 -17.08 -6.00 44.09
C LYS A 984 -16.74 -6.65 42.75
N LEU A 985 -15.98 -6.00 41.87
CA LEU A 985 -15.64 -6.46 40.51
C LEU A 985 -14.53 -7.53 40.50
N SER A 986 -14.76 -8.63 41.21
CA SER A 986 -13.76 -9.68 41.42
C SER A 986 -13.29 -10.42 40.16
N THR A 987 -13.99 -10.28 39.02
CA THR A 987 -13.65 -10.89 37.73
C THR A 987 -12.91 -9.96 36.76
N LEU A 988 -12.61 -8.72 37.16
CA LEU A 988 -12.01 -7.73 36.27
C LEU A 988 -10.58 -8.14 35.92
N HIS A 989 -10.29 -8.32 34.63
CA HIS A 989 -8.98 -8.72 34.10
C HIS A 989 -8.18 -7.50 33.60
N SER A 990 -8.84 -6.49 33.04
CA SER A 990 -8.20 -5.31 32.46
C SER A 990 -8.94 -4.05 32.89
N LEU A 991 -8.19 -3.07 33.39
CA LEU A 991 -8.68 -1.75 33.76
C LEU A 991 -7.83 -0.68 33.06
N THR A 992 -8.48 0.17 32.28
CA THR A 992 -7.87 1.31 31.61
C THR A 992 -8.53 2.60 32.08
N ILE A 993 -7.73 3.56 32.53
CA ILE A 993 -8.14 4.92 32.84
C ILE A 993 -7.25 5.86 32.04
N LYS A 994 -7.85 6.69 31.18
CA LYS A 994 -7.12 7.62 30.33
C LYS A 994 -7.72 9.03 30.36
N ASN A 995 -6.88 10.07 30.41
CA ASN A 995 -7.32 11.47 30.31
C ASN A 995 -8.42 11.84 31.34
N CYS A 996 -8.15 11.54 32.61
CA CYS A 996 -9.07 11.72 33.75
C CYS A 996 -8.42 12.56 34.87
N ASP A 997 -8.07 13.81 34.58
CA ASP A 997 -7.18 14.62 35.42
C ASP A 997 -7.73 15.00 36.80
N SER A 998 -9.05 15.10 36.97
CA SER A 998 -9.62 15.46 38.27
C SER A 998 -9.57 14.33 39.30
N LEU A 999 -9.20 13.10 38.91
CA LEU A 999 -9.31 11.92 39.75
C LEU A 999 -8.30 11.94 40.90
N LEU A 1000 -8.76 11.93 42.15
CA LEU A 1000 -7.90 12.01 43.32
C LEU A 1000 -7.53 10.63 43.89
N SER A 1001 -6.27 10.45 44.28
CA SER A 1001 -5.77 9.29 45.05
C SER A 1001 -6.05 9.41 46.57
N PRO A 1002 -6.17 8.31 47.35
CA PRO A 1002 -5.89 6.91 46.98
C PRO A 1002 -7.13 6.08 46.61
N LEU A 1003 -6.98 5.22 45.59
CA LEU A 1003 -7.99 4.26 45.14
C LEU A 1003 -8.00 2.99 46.03
N GLU A 1004 -8.38 3.11 47.30
CA GLU A 1004 -8.24 2.05 48.33
C GLU A 1004 -8.78 0.66 47.93
N TRP A 1005 -9.83 0.61 47.11
CA TRP A 1005 -10.44 -0.62 46.62
C TRP A 1005 -9.60 -1.35 45.56
N LEU A 1006 -8.62 -0.71 44.92
CA LEU A 1006 -7.83 -1.31 43.83
C LEU A 1006 -7.17 -2.62 44.28
N GLY A 1007 -6.67 -2.67 45.52
CA GLY A 1007 -6.06 -3.88 46.10
C GLY A 1007 -7.01 -5.05 46.36
N SER A 1008 -8.32 -4.89 46.14
CA SER A 1008 -9.31 -5.97 46.24
C SER A 1008 -9.59 -6.69 44.91
N LEU A 1009 -9.03 -6.20 43.79
CA LEU A 1009 -9.26 -6.76 42.46
C LEU A 1009 -8.29 -7.91 42.11
N PHE A 1010 -8.40 -9.03 42.82
CA PHE A 1010 -7.43 -10.14 42.73
C PHE A 1010 -7.30 -10.79 41.33
N ALA A 1011 -8.29 -10.63 40.45
CA ALA A 1011 -8.26 -11.15 39.08
C ALA A 1011 -7.58 -10.23 38.06
N LEU A 1012 -7.21 -9.01 38.44
CA LEU A 1012 -6.66 -8.01 37.53
C LEU A 1012 -5.31 -8.46 36.98
N GLU A 1013 -5.22 -8.56 35.66
CA GLU A 1013 -4.02 -8.95 34.90
C GLU A 1013 -3.37 -7.75 34.20
N GLU A 1014 -4.14 -6.72 33.86
CA GLU A 1014 -3.69 -5.54 33.13
C GLU A 1014 -4.24 -4.25 33.78
N LEU A 1015 -3.36 -3.28 34.02
CA LEU A 1015 -3.71 -1.96 34.52
C LEU A 1015 -3.02 -0.88 33.69
N TYR A 1016 -3.80 -0.03 33.03
CA TYR A 1016 -3.31 1.08 32.23
C TYR A 1016 -3.84 2.40 32.81
N ILE A 1017 -2.94 3.27 33.25
CA ILE A 1017 -3.25 4.64 33.70
C ILE A 1017 -2.47 5.60 32.80
N LEU A 1018 -3.18 6.37 31.96
CA LEU A 1018 -2.56 7.19 30.92
C LEU A 1018 -3.08 8.63 31.02
N ASP A 1019 -2.20 9.63 30.98
CA ASP A 1019 -2.58 11.05 30.98
C ASP A 1019 -3.57 11.38 32.12
N CYS A 1020 -3.22 11.10 33.37
CA CYS A 1020 -4.11 11.29 34.54
C CYS A 1020 -3.37 11.99 35.68
N GLU A 1021 -3.32 13.33 35.63
CA GLU A 1021 -2.47 14.12 36.54
C GLU A 1021 -2.90 14.09 38.03
N GLY A 1022 -4.20 13.90 38.31
CA GLY A 1022 -4.73 13.94 39.68
C GLY A 1022 -4.38 12.73 40.56
N ILE A 1023 -4.00 11.60 39.95
CA ILE A 1023 -3.69 10.36 40.66
C ILE A 1023 -2.26 10.45 41.15
N LYS A 1024 -2.04 10.61 42.46
CA LYS A 1024 -0.68 10.80 43.02
C LYS A 1024 -0.05 9.53 43.56
N SER A 1025 -0.85 8.54 43.93
CA SER A 1025 -0.38 7.30 44.53
C SER A 1025 -1.43 6.18 44.44
N PHE A 1026 -0.97 4.93 44.49
CA PHE A 1026 -1.83 3.77 44.70
C PHE A 1026 -1.90 3.41 46.20
N PRO A 1027 -2.95 2.68 46.66
CA PRO A 1027 -3.01 2.22 48.04
C PRO A 1027 -1.92 1.18 48.34
N GLU A 1028 -1.52 1.05 49.62
CA GLU A 1028 -0.55 0.03 50.05
C GLU A 1028 -1.02 -1.41 49.71
N SER A 1029 -2.33 -1.63 49.62
CA SER A 1029 -2.98 -2.89 49.23
C SER A 1029 -2.76 -3.29 47.76
N ILE A 1030 -2.10 -2.48 46.93
CA ILE A 1030 -1.73 -2.85 45.54
C ILE A 1030 -0.87 -4.13 45.49
N GLU A 1031 -0.15 -4.43 46.58
CA GLU A 1031 0.60 -5.68 46.75
C GLU A 1031 -0.30 -6.94 46.76
N ASN A 1032 -1.61 -6.80 46.92
CA ASN A 1032 -2.54 -7.92 46.84
C ASN A 1032 -2.87 -8.34 45.39
N LEU A 1033 -2.54 -7.51 44.39
CA LEU A 1033 -2.73 -7.80 42.96
C LEU A 1033 -1.71 -8.82 42.43
N SER A 1034 -1.84 -10.08 42.88
CA SER A 1034 -0.90 -11.15 42.58
C SER A 1034 -0.93 -11.62 41.12
N ARG A 1035 -2.02 -11.35 40.39
CA ARG A 1035 -2.22 -11.75 38.98
C ARG A 1035 -1.84 -10.67 37.97
N LEU A 1036 -1.44 -9.49 38.42
CA LEU A 1036 -1.09 -8.35 37.56
C LEU A 1036 0.17 -8.65 36.75
N LYS A 1037 0.02 -8.73 35.43
CA LYS A 1037 1.07 -9.05 34.45
C LYS A 1037 1.61 -7.79 33.78
N GLU A 1038 0.70 -6.88 33.42
CA GLU A 1038 0.99 -5.64 32.71
C GLU A 1038 0.56 -4.44 33.57
N LEU A 1039 1.46 -3.47 33.72
CA LEU A 1039 1.18 -2.20 34.37
C LEU A 1039 1.79 -1.11 33.51
N GLN A 1040 0.94 -0.26 32.92
CA GLN A 1040 1.40 0.89 32.15
C GLN A 1040 0.97 2.19 32.84
N ILE A 1041 1.93 3.07 33.07
CA ILE A 1041 1.72 4.43 33.56
C ILE A 1041 2.45 5.38 32.63
N SER A 1042 1.76 6.38 32.08
CA SER A 1042 2.38 7.39 31.23
C SER A 1042 1.60 8.69 31.28
N GLY A 1043 2.29 9.84 31.27
CA GLY A 1043 1.64 11.14 31.40
C GLY A 1043 1.02 11.37 32.78
N CYS A 1044 1.59 10.77 33.85
CA CYS A 1044 1.08 10.86 35.23
C CYS A 1044 2.22 11.18 36.22
N PRO A 1045 2.77 12.41 36.24
CA PRO A 1045 4.06 12.72 36.88
C PRO A 1045 4.13 12.38 38.39
N ASP A 1046 3.10 12.71 39.17
CA ASP A 1046 3.06 12.40 40.60
C ASP A 1046 3.02 10.87 40.87
N LEU A 1047 2.29 10.12 40.04
CA LEU A 1047 2.17 8.65 40.17
C LEU A 1047 3.44 7.94 39.73
N GLU A 1048 4.09 8.43 38.69
CA GLU A 1048 5.37 7.95 38.20
C GLU A 1048 6.43 8.09 39.29
N GLN A 1049 6.53 9.28 39.90
CA GLN A 1049 7.44 9.54 41.03
C GLN A 1049 7.14 8.62 42.22
N TRP A 1050 5.86 8.37 42.53
CA TRP A 1050 5.48 7.44 43.60
C TRP A 1050 5.92 6.00 43.29
N CYS A 1051 5.81 5.56 42.03
CA CYS A 1051 6.21 4.21 41.60
C CYS A 1051 7.73 3.98 41.58
N GLU A 1052 8.52 5.06 41.59
CA GLU A 1052 9.99 5.05 41.63
C GLU A 1052 10.57 5.08 43.05
N SER A 1053 9.76 5.42 44.07
CA SER A 1053 10.20 5.42 45.47
C SER A 1053 10.73 4.04 45.90
N ASP A 1054 11.90 4.00 46.55
CA ASP A 1054 12.56 2.76 47.03
C ASP A 1054 11.62 1.83 47.81
N ARG A 1055 10.65 2.40 48.55
CA ARG A 1055 9.66 1.65 49.34
C ARG A 1055 8.65 0.90 48.48
N ILE A 1056 8.41 1.34 47.24
CA ILE A 1056 7.37 0.85 46.31
C ILE A 1056 7.99 0.06 45.15
N THR A 1057 9.19 0.43 44.71
CA THR A 1057 9.89 -0.21 43.58
C THR A 1057 10.01 -1.72 43.73
N TRP A 1058 10.34 -2.23 44.93
CA TRP A 1058 10.38 -3.67 45.18
C TRP A 1058 8.99 -4.32 45.18
N LYS A 1059 7.93 -3.61 45.59
CA LYS A 1059 6.54 -4.12 45.60
C LYS A 1059 6.00 -4.33 44.18
N LEU A 1060 6.39 -3.47 43.24
CA LEU A 1060 6.00 -3.55 41.83
C LEU A 1060 6.94 -4.41 40.97
N SER A 1061 8.12 -4.77 41.48
CA SER A 1061 9.16 -5.53 40.74
C SER A 1061 8.71 -6.90 40.21
N ARG A 1062 7.66 -7.48 40.79
CA ARG A 1062 7.09 -8.77 40.37
C ARG A 1062 6.32 -8.71 39.05
N ILE A 1063 5.92 -7.51 38.61
CA ILE A 1063 5.10 -7.30 37.41
C ILE A 1063 6.03 -7.31 36.20
N LYS A 1064 5.90 -8.32 35.33
CA LYS A 1064 6.83 -8.54 34.21
C LYS A 1064 6.69 -7.49 33.09
N GLY A 1065 5.49 -6.99 32.85
CA GLY A 1065 5.15 -5.99 31.83
C GLY A 1065 5.02 -4.57 32.37
N LYS A 1066 5.81 -4.19 33.39
CA LYS A 1066 5.79 -2.84 33.95
C LYS A 1066 6.41 -1.84 32.95
N ARG A 1067 5.65 -0.84 32.51
CA ARG A 1067 6.09 0.29 31.67
C ARG A 1067 5.69 1.60 32.35
N ILE A 1068 6.66 2.35 32.81
CA ILE A 1068 6.47 3.67 33.39
C ILE A 1068 7.32 4.63 32.56
N SER A 1069 6.71 5.64 31.95
CA SER A 1069 7.38 6.58 31.06
C SER A 1069 6.72 7.94 31.13
N GLU A 1070 7.52 9.00 31.27
CA GLU A 1070 7.06 10.40 31.13
C GLU A 1070 6.27 10.63 29.83
#